data_AF-A0A9Q5CX87-F1
#
_entry.id   AF-A0A9Q5CX87-F1
#
_cell.length_a   1.000
_cell.length_b   1.000
_cell.length_c   1.000
_cell.angle_alpha   90.00
_cell.angle_beta   90.00
_cell.angle_gamma   90.00
#
_symmetry.space_group_name_H-M   'P 1'
#
loop_
_entity.id
_entity.type
_entity.pdbx_description
1 polymer ?
#
loop_
_entity_poly.entity_id
_entity_poly.type
_entity_poly.pdbx_seq_one_letter_code
_entity_poly.pdbx_strand_id
1 'polypeptide(L)'
;MYKDIAIIGISTRLPEADNLKELNQNLLQKKDCIKEVSKERRELLKLEDNVDYLQVGYIEDIEYFDNKFFNISSKEADYMCPEQRICLEMAADTILDAGYSLGNFRSKNCAVIVCSTDNEYKILSGQDLGVAFTGNLKSLTAGKICYYLDLHGPNLTLDASCASSLLAVHEGCMKLIADETDYSLVGGLSVNIYIPEYADKDFNTLGVVAKGGRSKSFDADASGTGIGEGGGFILLKRLEDAIRDKDHIYGVIKGSAANCDGGRSSSLTSPSVEGQKEAIIKAWERASINPENITEIEAHGTGTLIGDPIEVQGLQECFNKFTEKKSFAHLGAVKSSIGHLGATAGIAAIIKCIAQFENNVTYPIVHYKKANPYIEFEKTSLIPVDKPVYWTENQKRIVGINSFGFCGTNVHVVMENYLKKEKENGEKSKENIIKICGRTEKAFYENLKAVMNFIKDYDGAYEELTYTLNTGRDDYDYRKAFVFDNIKDLLNKMEEALPSNTFNDNKKVVLVLSRQKEDGLNELLNKAFLYRKMQDINIKPDYIFSDEFGKLVINYANNKITEAEAIKKISLLSKEIKIKSYHEILDKLSRDNEIILIQLSELLGKEEINKLQNVKQLDLSEEKYLNTIKELYESGIEINWTNLYKGTAVEKISAPTYVFDKNKHWIYPKERVEAQKKDNLLKEEEELVESISDENIKSILHEIWCEVLELDEIKDEDDFFDLGGNSLAGMMLIEEVEEKLKVTIKYDELFEHQTFGELTKLTINKVKIKNSQAADDVIDIIRVSDIETYELNSLQKIVYYSCIEDIENSEWNLCMAIGIKGKLDMEKLNKALAKIINKHSCFRTVFFEEDKIPKQRVLKDYEYTIKEHFIRDENNALSYELSRKKMHEEANKQIPFIEAVPLAVEVYHISDEHSILYINIHHIIGDGSTLAIFIKELSQYYNEEVDIIENDSVFQQVDYNVWKKSFTNSKKGQEQLAFWEETLKGMPSIILLEGDRAHREEAWLGDTILFTLEDTLYKQLLELSKQEKFSLFSITLLAYHILIYKRTNKKDVFTTVATANRRIKKLTGICGCLADLIIMRTIFKDNNTIRETLKNTADYINKALDNQEYPYYNLICKLENNENKIMTKISDFLMVFQNYKSSDLKLGNLELYKENIDKKGVKANISLCIYEAGNEMKGILEFNNELYSKSFIEEFLRDYIKVLEHIAKKPEDLILQAAKEGEYLLN
;
A
#
# COMPACT_ATOMS: atom_id res chain seq x y z
N MET A 1 0.44 31.84 5.47
CA MET A 1 -0.51 32.46 4.52
C MET A 1 -0.76 31.44 3.43
N TYR A 2 -2.01 31.26 2.96
CA TYR A 2 -2.29 30.32 1.88
C TYR A 2 -1.62 30.82 0.59
N LYS A 3 -0.88 29.97 -0.13
CA LYS A 3 -0.20 30.35 -1.39
C LYS A 3 -1.10 30.00 -2.60
N ASP A 4 -1.04 30.82 -3.64
CA ASP A 4 -1.73 30.55 -4.91
C ASP A 4 -1.06 29.37 -5.65
N ILE A 5 -1.87 28.44 -6.15
CA ILE A 5 -1.40 27.25 -6.86
C ILE A 5 -1.91 27.29 -8.31
N ALA A 6 -0.99 27.22 -9.26
CA ALA A 6 -1.27 27.14 -10.69
C ALA A 6 -1.58 25.71 -11.11
N ILE A 7 -2.57 25.55 -12.00
CA ILE A 7 -2.78 24.33 -12.78
C ILE A 7 -2.06 24.51 -14.11
N ILE A 8 -1.03 23.71 -14.35
CA ILE A 8 -0.10 23.90 -15.48
C ILE A 8 -0.19 22.83 -16.56
N GLY A 9 -0.85 21.71 -16.30
CA GLY A 9 -1.06 20.64 -17.26
C GLY A 9 -2.33 19.85 -16.95
N ILE A 10 -2.92 19.27 -17.99
CA ILE A 10 -4.19 18.53 -17.91
C ILE A 10 -4.21 17.33 -18.88
N SER A 11 -4.85 16.25 -18.45
CA SER A 11 -5.32 15.17 -19.31
C SER A 11 -6.70 14.71 -18.84
N THR A 12 -7.57 14.31 -19.76
CA THR A 12 -8.96 13.96 -19.45
C THR A 12 -9.47 12.83 -20.32
N ARG A 13 -10.35 12.00 -19.77
CA ARG A 13 -11.11 11.00 -20.52
C ARG A 13 -12.51 10.94 -19.92
N LEU A 14 -13.46 11.57 -20.58
CA LEU A 14 -14.83 11.73 -20.14
C LEU A 14 -15.77 11.11 -21.17
N PRO A 15 -17.04 10.83 -20.81
CA PRO A 15 -18.01 10.29 -21.73
C PRO A 15 -18.16 11.18 -22.98
N GLU A 16 -17.87 10.59 -24.14
CA GLU A 16 -17.83 11.28 -25.44
C GLU A 16 -16.89 12.49 -25.54
N ALA A 17 -15.88 12.59 -24.66
CA ALA A 17 -14.88 13.66 -24.70
C ALA A 17 -13.53 13.20 -24.15
N ASP A 18 -12.59 12.93 -25.06
CA ASP A 18 -11.21 12.55 -24.73
C ASP A 18 -10.29 13.78 -24.57
N ASN A 19 -10.80 15.00 -24.77
CA ASN A 19 -10.04 16.24 -24.64
C ASN A 19 -10.96 17.46 -24.38
N LEU A 20 -10.34 18.60 -24.02
CA LEU A 20 -11.05 19.85 -23.73
C LEU A 20 -11.86 20.39 -24.92
N LYS A 21 -11.42 20.17 -26.16
CA LYS A 21 -12.12 20.64 -27.37
C LYS A 21 -13.45 19.91 -27.55
N GLU A 22 -13.47 18.60 -27.38
CA GLU A 22 -14.67 17.78 -27.40
C GLU A 22 -15.60 18.09 -26.23
N LEU A 23 -15.05 18.23 -25.02
CA LEU A 23 -15.84 18.61 -23.84
C LEU A 23 -16.54 19.96 -24.04
N ASN A 24 -15.82 20.97 -24.54
CA ASN A 24 -16.38 22.29 -24.86
C ASN A 24 -17.56 22.19 -25.86
N GLN A 25 -17.39 21.41 -26.94
CA GLN A 25 -18.45 21.19 -27.92
C GLN A 25 -19.67 20.52 -27.30
N ASN A 26 -19.47 19.45 -26.51
CA ASN A 26 -20.54 18.72 -25.84
C ASN A 26 -21.32 19.63 -24.88
N LEU A 27 -20.63 20.41 -24.06
CA LEU A 27 -21.25 21.28 -23.06
C LEU A 27 -21.99 22.47 -23.68
N LEU A 28 -21.44 23.10 -24.73
CA LEU A 28 -22.14 24.17 -25.47
C LEU A 28 -23.45 23.68 -26.11
N GLN A 29 -23.45 22.44 -26.60
CA GLN A 29 -24.60 21.83 -27.26
C GLN A 29 -25.63 21.23 -26.29
N LYS A 30 -25.40 21.32 -24.97
CA LYS A 30 -26.18 20.59 -23.96
C LYS A 30 -26.27 19.10 -24.27
N LYS A 31 -25.15 18.48 -24.65
CA LYS A 31 -25.13 17.07 -24.99
C LYS A 31 -25.34 16.22 -23.74
N ASP A 32 -26.34 15.33 -23.80
CA ASP A 32 -26.52 14.23 -22.86
C ASP A 32 -25.64 13.07 -23.32
N CYS A 33 -24.61 12.76 -22.54
CA CYS A 33 -23.63 11.71 -22.85
C CYS A 33 -24.00 10.36 -22.21
N ILE A 34 -25.16 10.26 -21.56
CA ILE A 34 -25.66 9.01 -20.98
C ILE A 34 -26.24 8.14 -22.09
N LYS A 35 -25.65 6.95 -22.29
CA LYS A 35 -26.01 6.04 -23.38
C LYS A 35 -26.13 4.59 -22.92
N GLU A 36 -26.75 3.78 -23.77
CA GLU A 36 -26.70 2.32 -23.65
C GLU A 36 -25.26 1.82 -23.87
N VAL A 37 -24.97 0.63 -23.33
CA VAL A 37 -23.67 -0.03 -23.50
C VAL A 37 -23.39 -0.26 -24.99
N SER A 38 -22.24 0.20 -25.47
CA SER A 38 -21.81 0.03 -26.86
C SER A 38 -21.67 -1.44 -27.25
N LYS A 39 -21.72 -1.74 -28.56
CA LYS A 39 -21.58 -3.10 -29.06
C LYS A 39 -20.21 -3.68 -28.71
N GLU A 40 -19.17 -2.87 -28.84
CA GLU A 40 -17.79 -3.21 -28.54
C GLU A 40 -17.63 -3.53 -27.04
N ARG A 41 -18.24 -2.72 -26.16
CA ARG A 41 -18.20 -2.95 -24.71
C ARG A 41 -19.02 -4.18 -24.29
N ARG A 42 -20.16 -4.44 -24.94
CA ARG A 42 -20.93 -5.70 -24.76
C ARG A 42 -20.09 -6.91 -25.14
N GLU A 43 -19.37 -6.87 -26.25
CA GLU A 43 -18.47 -7.95 -26.68
C GLU A 43 -17.32 -8.15 -25.68
N LEU A 44 -16.66 -7.06 -25.26
CA LEU A 44 -15.55 -7.10 -24.31
C LEU A 44 -15.95 -7.72 -22.96
N LEU A 45 -17.09 -7.31 -22.41
CA LEU A 45 -17.64 -7.78 -21.14
C LEU A 45 -18.52 -9.04 -21.29
N LYS A 46 -18.65 -9.58 -22.51
CA LYS A 46 -19.46 -10.75 -22.87
C LYS A 46 -20.95 -10.63 -22.47
N LEU A 47 -21.52 -9.43 -22.47
CA LEU A 47 -22.92 -9.17 -22.07
C LEU A 47 -23.94 -9.76 -23.06
N GLU A 48 -25.17 -10.02 -22.61
CA GLU A 48 -26.22 -10.60 -23.46
C GLU A 48 -26.85 -9.56 -24.39
N ASP A 49 -27.08 -9.90 -25.67
CA ASP A 49 -27.57 -8.96 -26.69
C ASP A 49 -29.01 -8.47 -26.44
N ASN A 50 -29.85 -9.27 -25.78
CA ASN A 50 -31.30 -8.99 -25.62
C ASN A 50 -31.67 -8.41 -24.24
N VAL A 51 -30.67 -8.01 -23.45
CA VAL A 51 -30.86 -7.46 -22.11
C VAL A 51 -30.64 -5.95 -22.14
N ASP A 52 -31.56 -5.24 -21.48
CA ASP A 52 -31.47 -3.79 -21.28
C ASP A 52 -30.61 -3.52 -20.04
N TYR A 53 -29.40 -3.03 -20.26
CA TYR A 53 -28.43 -2.72 -19.21
C TYR A 53 -28.52 -1.25 -18.84
N LEU A 54 -28.03 -0.91 -17.65
CA LEU A 54 -28.01 0.46 -17.17
C LEU A 54 -27.34 1.41 -18.19
N GLN A 55 -28.04 2.52 -18.48
CA GLN A 55 -27.47 3.61 -19.26
C GLN A 55 -26.52 4.44 -18.39
N VAL A 56 -25.30 4.62 -18.87
CA VAL A 56 -24.20 5.29 -18.16
C VAL A 56 -23.50 6.23 -19.14
N GLY A 57 -22.85 7.26 -18.64
CA GLY A 57 -21.83 7.95 -19.41
C GLY A 57 -20.59 7.06 -19.52
N TYR A 58 -20.52 6.17 -20.51
CA TYR A 58 -19.39 5.25 -20.68
C TYR A 58 -18.19 5.94 -21.31
N ILE A 59 -16.98 5.49 -20.94
CA ILE A 59 -15.79 5.69 -21.75
C ILE A 59 -15.51 4.42 -22.56
N GLU A 60 -15.12 4.59 -23.82
CA GLU A 60 -14.80 3.48 -24.73
C GLU A 60 -13.32 3.11 -24.65
N ASP A 61 -12.89 2.08 -25.37
CA ASP A 61 -11.48 1.73 -25.58
C ASP A 61 -10.71 1.43 -24.26
N ILE A 62 -11.36 0.82 -23.27
CA ILE A 62 -10.76 0.55 -21.95
C ILE A 62 -9.80 -0.64 -21.92
N GLU A 63 -9.78 -1.45 -22.97
CA GLU A 63 -8.87 -2.58 -23.10
C GLU A 63 -7.50 -2.17 -23.67
N TYR A 64 -7.34 -0.95 -24.16
CA TYR A 64 -6.12 -0.52 -24.84
C TYR A 64 -5.09 0.10 -23.88
N PHE A 65 -3.81 -0.20 -24.11
CA PHE A 65 -2.68 0.37 -23.37
C PHE A 65 -1.36 0.16 -24.12
N ASP A 66 -0.49 1.18 -24.16
CA ASP A 66 0.86 1.09 -24.75
C ASP A 66 1.88 0.53 -23.74
N ASN A 67 1.74 -0.76 -23.45
CA ASN A 67 2.60 -1.46 -22.50
C ASN A 67 4.10 -1.35 -22.83
N LYS A 68 4.46 -1.32 -24.12
CA LYS A 68 5.86 -1.23 -24.58
C LYS A 68 6.46 0.14 -24.31
N PHE A 69 5.68 1.22 -24.40
CA PHE A 69 6.17 2.56 -24.06
C PHE A 69 6.69 2.63 -22.63
N PHE A 70 5.98 2.01 -21.69
CA PHE A 70 6.32 1.97 -20.25
C PHE A 70 7.21 0.79 -19.84
N ASN A 71 7.71 -0.01 -20.79
CA ASN A 71 8.49 -1.23 -20.52
C ASN A 71 7.73 -2.26 -19.63
N ILE A 72 6.40 -2.33 -19.77
CA ILE A 72 5.54 -3.30 -19.10
C ILE A 72 5.34 -4.51 -20.02
N SER A 73 5.51 -5.72 -19.48
CA SER A 73 5.27 -6.94 -20.26
C SER A 73 3.79 -7.08 -20.65
N SER A 74 3.49 -7.67 -21.81
CA SER A 74 2.09 -7.90 -22.23
C SER A 74 1.29 -8.66 -21.18
N LYS A 75 1.92 -9.66 -20.54
CA LYS A 75 1.29 -10.48 -19.50
C LYS A 75 0.97 -9.65 -18.26
N GLU A 76 1.84 -8.75 -17.83
CA GLU A 76 1.53 -7.85 -16.71
C GLU A 76 0.38 -6.91 -17.06
N ALA A 77 0.41 -6.32 -18.27
CA ALA A 77 -0.63 -5.40 -18.74
C ALA A 77 -2.02 -6.07 -18.81
N ASP A 78 -2.10 -7.35 -19.18
CA ASP A 78 -3.37 -8.09 -19.17
C ASP A 78 -3.99 -8.15 -17.76
N TYR A 79 -3.18 -8.26 -16.71
CA TYR A 79 -3.63 -8.32 -15.31
C TYR A 79 -3.78 -6.95 -14.64
N MET A 80 -3.36 -5.88 -15.31
CA MET A 80 -3.58 -4.51 -14.83
C MET A 80 -5.03 -4.08 -15.08
N CYS A 81 -5.70 -3.60 -14.04
CA CYS A 81 -7.02 -3.00 -14.22
C CYS A 81 -6.94 -1.79 -15.17
N PRO A 82 -8.02 -1.48 -15.92
CA PRO A 82 -8.04 -0.37 -16.86
C PRO A 82 -7.66 0.96 -16.23
N GLU A 83 -8.03 1.20 -14.97
CA GLU A 83 -7.68 2.40 -14.22
C GLU A 83 -6.16 2.54 -14.09
N GLN A 84 -5.43 1.48 -13.73
CA GLN A 84 -3.96 1.53 -13.63
C GLN A 84 -3.30 1.87 -14.97
N ARG A 85 -3.78 1.25 -16.06
CA ARG A 85 -3.22 1.43 -17.41
C ARG A 85 -3.47 2.84 -17.93
N ILE A 86 -4.73 3.25 -17.92
CA ILE A 86 -5.16 4.53 -18.49
C ILE A 86 -4.66 5.68 -17.61
N CYS A 87 -4.66 5.56 -16.27
CA CYS A 87 -4.08 6.58 -15.40
C CYS A 87 -2.58 6.79 -15.67
N LEU A 88 -1.83 5.74 -16.02
CA LEU A 88 -0.40 5.87 -16.35
C LEU A 88 -0.17 6.65 -17.65
N GLU A 89 -0.97 6.39 -18.68
CA GLU A 89 -0.96 7.17 -19.93
C GLU A 89 -1.39 8.63 -19.68
N MET A 90 -2.49 8.84 -18.95
CA MET A 90 -2.99 10.19 -18.63
C MET A 90 -2.01 10.99 -17.78
N ALA A 91 -1.32 10.34 -16.83
CA ALA A 91 -0.27 10.96 -16.02
C ALA A 91 0.89 11.47 -16.90
N ALA A 92 1.34 10.63 -17.85
CA ALA A 92 2.35 11.01 -18.82
C ALA A 92 1.86 12.17 -19.72
N ASP A 93 0.64 12.09 -20.24
CA ASP A 93 0.03 13.15 -21.05
C ASP A 93 -0.08 14.47 -20.29
N THR A 94 -0.43 14.45 -19.01
CA THR A 94 -0.55 15.67 -18.19
C THR A 94 0.80 16.39 -18.05
N ILE A 95 1.90 15.64 -17.94
CA ILE A 95 3.25 16.21 -17.89
C ILE A 95 3.66 16.78 -19.26
N LEU A 96 3.33 16.07 -20.34
CA LEU A 96 3.59 16.50 -21.71
C LEU A 96 2.77 17.75 -22.06
N ASP A 97 1.51 17.82 -21.64
CA ASP A 97 0.63 18.97 -21.84
C ASP A 97 1.16 20.22 -21.11
N ALA A 98 1.73 20.05 -19.91
CA ALA A 98 2.44 21.12 -19.20
C ALA A 98 3.73 21.60 -19.90
N GLY A 99 4.09 21.00 -21.04
CA GLY A 99 5.26 21.34 -21.84
C GLY A 99 6.57 20.81 -21.24
N TYR A 100 6.53 19.74 -20.44
CA TYR A 100 7.71 19.04 -19.94
C TYR A 100 7.86 17.69 -20.65
N SER A 101 9.07 17.39 -21.12
CA SER A 101 9.42 16.05 -21.62
C SER A 101 9.48 15.07 -20.46
N LEU A 102 9.08 13.80 -20.67
CA LEU A 102 9.08 12.81 -19.59
C LEU A 102 10.51 12.60 -19.10
N GLY A 103 11.50 12.50 -20.00
CA GLY A 103 12.91 12.32 -19.66
C GLY A 103 13.47 13.41 -18.75
N ASN A 104 13.13 14.69 -19.01
CA ASN A 104 13.55 15.81 -18.17
C ASN A 104 12.73 15.96 -16.87
N PHE A 105 11.55 15.32 -16.81
CA PHE A 105 10.68 15.32 -15.63
C PHE A 105 10.93 14.15 -14.68
N ARG A 106 11.77 13.18 -15.08
CA ARG A 106 12.27 12.13 -14.19
C ARG A 106 13.01 12.72 -12.99
N SER A 107 12.96 12.00 -11.89
CA SER A 107 13.53 12.33 -10.57
C SER A 107 13.00 13.64 -9.95
N LYS A 108 11.91 14.22 -10.47
CA LYS A 108 11.31 15.41 -9.87
C LYS A 108 10.58 15.05 -8.57
N ASN A 109 10.67 15.94 -7.59
CA ASN A 109 9.91 15.86 -6.35
C ASN A 109 8.43 16.22 -6.61
N CYS A 110 7.70 15.27 -7.19
CA CYS A 110 6.30 15.39 -7.58
C CYS A 110 5.46 14.43 -6.73
N ALA A 111 4.54 14.97 -5.92
CA ALA A 111 3.55 14.13 -5.24
C ALA A 111 2.59 13.53 -6.27
N VAL A 112 2.23 12.27 -6.12
CA VAL A 112 1.26 11.59 -6.99
C VAL A 112 0.07 11.17 -6.15
N ILE A 113 -1.06 11.86 -6.32
CA ILE A 113 -2.26 11.64 -5.52
C ILE A 113 -3.37 11.16 -6.44
N VAL A 114 -3.70 9.88 -6.32
CA VAL A 114 -4.70 9.23 -7.19
C VAL A 114 -5.94 8.88 -6.38
N CYS A 115 -7.11 9.24 -6.89
CA CYS A 115 -8.37 8.74 -6.36
C CYS A 115 -8.72 7.39 -7.00
N SER A 116 -9.21 6.46 -6.20
CA SER A 116 -9.59 5.12 -6.63
C SER A 116 -10.83 4.67 -5.88
N THR A 117 -11.75 4.02 -6.56
CA THR A 117 -12.87 3.27 -5.98
C THR A 117 -12.52 1.79 -5.88
N ASP A 118 -13.51 0.93 -5.58
CA ASP A 118 -13.38 -0.53 -5.71
C ASP A 118 -12.92 -0.94 -7.11
N ASN A 119 -12.03 -1.94 -7.14
CA ASN A 119 -11.47 -2.46 -8.37
C ASN A 119 -12.26 -3.70 -8.81
N GLU A 120 -13.23 -3.47 -9.69
CA GLU A 120 -14.10 -4.50 -10.24
C GLU A 120 -13.37 -5.44 -11.20
N TYR A 121 -12.23 -5.03 -11.76
CA TYR A 121 -11.43 -5.86 -12.66
C TYR A 121 -10.89 -7.12 -11.97
N LYS A 122 -10.73 -7.08 -10.64
CA LYS A 122 -10.33 -8.23 -9.82
C LYS A 122 -11.31 -9.41 -9.95
N ILE A 123 -12.57 -9.15 -10.28
CA ILE A 123 -13.60 -10.18 -10.52
C ILE A 123 -13.21 -11.06 -11.72
N LEU A 124 -12.56 -10.48 -12.74
CA LEU A 124 -12.16 -11.19 -13.95
C LEU A 124 -10.83 -11.94 -13.82
N SER A 125 -9.93 -11.48 -12.94
CA SER A 125 -8.52 -11.92 -12.93
C SER A 125 -8.20 -13.14 -12.08
N GLY A 126 -9.09 -13.52 -11.14
CA GLY A 126 -8.83 -14.60 -10.16
C GLY A 126 -7.75 -14.22 -9.13
N GLN A 127 -7.74 -14.87 -7.95
CA GLN A 127 -6.86 -14.46 -6.83
C GLN A 127 -5.52 -15.24 -6.73
N ASP A 128 -5.23 -16.17 -7.65
CA ASP A 128 -4.13 -17.16 -7.51
C ASP A 128 -2.77 -16.75 -8.11
N LEU A 129 -2.57 -15.51 -8.57
CA LEU A 129 -1.33 -15.04 -9.20
C LEU A 129 -0.79 -13.75 -8.57
N GLY A 130 0.50 -13.72 -8.21
CA GLY A 130 1.15 -12.52 -7.66
C GLY A 130 1.07 -11.28 -8.57
N VAL A 131 1.06 -11.46 -9.90
CA VAL A 131 0.85 -10.37 -10.87
C VAL A 131 -0.60 -9.86 -10.91
N ALA A 132 -1.57 -10.71 -10.57
CA ALA A 132 -2.97 -10.29 -10.42
C ALA A 132 -3.14 -9.40 -9.18
N PHE A 133 -2.42 -9.70 -8.10
CA PHE A 133 -2.39 -8.86 -6.91
C PHE A 133 -1.83 -7.46 -7.23
N THR A 134 -0.66 -7.37 -7.87
CA THR A 134 -0.04 -6.06 -8.19
C THR A 134 -0.76 -5.29 -9.30
N GLY A 135 -1.43 -6.00 -10.22
CA GLY A 135 -2.26 -5.41 -11.27
C GLY A 135 -3.60 -4.86 -10.78
N ASN A 136 -4.03 -5.21 -9.56
CA ASN A 136 -5.35 -4.84 -9.04
C ASN A 136 -5.37 -4.15 -7.66
N LEU A 137 -4.24 -4.06 -6.96
CA LEU A 137 -4.17 -3.33 -5.70
C LEU A 137 -4.33 -1.81 -5.94
N LYS A 138 -5.30 -1.18 -5.27
CA LYS A 138 -5.64 0.25 -5.46
C LYS A 138 -4.45 1.19 -5.28
N SER A 139 -3.63 0.93 -4.25
CA SER A 139 -2.46 1.76 -3.93
C SER A 139 -1.39 1.76 -5.03
N LEU A 140 -1.37 0.73 -5.89
CA LEU A 140 -0.39 0.63 -6.96
C LEU A 140 -0.75 1.46 -8.19
N THR A 141 -1.93 2.07 -8.29
CA THR A 141 -2.18 3.06 -9.36
C THR A 141 -1.24 4.25 -9.22
N ALA A 142 -1.19 4.85 -8.01
CA ALA A 142 -0.25 5.94 -7.72
C ALA A 142 1.21 5.44 -7.70
N GLY A 143 1.46 4.27 -7.10
CA GLY A 143 2.79 3.67 -7.03
C GLY A 143 3.41 3.38 -8.41
N LYS A 144 2.63 2.86 -9.36
CA LYS A 144 3.10 2.60 -10.74
C LYS A 144 3.39 3.88 -11.51
N ILE A 145 2.59 4.93 -11.33
CA ILE A 145 2.88 6.25 -11.92
C ILE A 145 4.23 6.76 -11.40
N CYS A 146 4.46 6.72 -10.08
CA CYS A 146 5.76 7.07 -9.51
C CYS A 146 6.90 6.22 -10.05
N TYR A 147 6.72 4.90 -10.13
CA TYR A 147 7.76 3.97 -10.57
C TYR A 147 8.13 4.17 -12.05
N TYR A 148 7.15 4.14 -12.96
CA TYR A 148 7.40 4.17 -14.40
C TYR A 148 7.79 5.56 -14.91
N LEU A 149 7.30 6.64 -14.28
CA LEU A 149 7.70 8.02 -14.60
C LEU A 149 8.85 8.54 -13.73
N ASP A 150 9.34 7.74 -12.78
CA ASP A 150 10.47 8.04 -11.89
C ASP A 150 10.27 9.33 -11.09
N LEU A 151 9.13 9.43 -10.39
CA LEU A 151 8.77 10.60 -9.59
C LEU A 151 9.06 10.33 -8.11
N HIS A 152 9.73 11.27 -7.44
CA HIS A 152 10.32 11.05 -6.10
C HIS A 152 9.54 11.69 -4.95
N GLY A 153 8.38 12.29 -5.24
CA GLY A 153 7.47 12.76 -4.19
C GLY A 153 6.62 11.62 -3.60
N PRO A 154 5.89 11.88 -2.51
CA PRO A 154 5.01 10.88 -1.90
C PRO A 154 3.88 10.49 -2.86
N ASN A 155 3.53 9.20 -2.88
CA ASN A 155 2.33 8.71 -3.56
C ASN A 155 1.22 8.42 -2.54
N LEU A 156 -0.01 8.78 -2.89
CA LEU A 156 -1.19 8.58 -2.06
C LEU A 156 -2.35 8.05 -2.90
N THR A 157 -3.12 7.15 -2.32
CA THR A 157 -4.42 6.73 -2.86
C THR A 157 -5.51 7.13 -1.89
N LEU A 158 -6.49 7.90 -2.36
CA LEU A 158 -7.55 8.48 -1.53
C LEU A 158 -8.92 7.95 -1.94
N ASP A 159 -9.73 7.65 -0.92
CA ASP A 159 -11.14 7.31 -1.05
C ASP A 159 -11.94 8.06 0.01
N ALA A 160 -12.61 9.12 -0.44
CA ALA A 160 -13.64 9.86 0.27
C ALA A 160 -14.94 9.81 -0.54
N SER A 161 -15.21 8.65 -1.16
CA SER A 161 -16.34 8.45 -2.07
C SER A 161 -16.37 9.53 -3.17
N CYS A 162 -17.50 10.20 -3.39
CA CYS A 162 -17.66 11.23 -4.42
C CYS A 162 -16.78 12.48 -4.23
N ALA A 163 -16.24 12.72 -3.03
CA ALA A 163 -15.34 13.85 -2.76
C ALA A 163 -13.85 13.55 -3.05
N SER A 164 -13.49 12.29 -3.34
CA SER A 164 -12.10 11.82 -3.41
C SER A 164 -11.18 12.69 -4.26
N SER A 165 -11.52 12.96 -5.52
CA SER A 165 -10.63 13.71 -6.40
C SER A 165 -10.49 15.18 -6.00
N LEU A 166 -11.52 15.80 -5.42
CA LEU A 166 -11.43 17.19 -4.97
C LEU A 166 -10.63 17.28 -3.65
N LEU A 167 -10.77 16.27 -2.78
CA LEU A 167 -9.89 16.10 -1.61
C LEU A 167 -8.43 15.89 -2.05
N ALA A 168 -8.20 15.09 -3.10
CA ALA A 168 -6.87 14.91 -3.66
C ALA A 168 -6.25 16.22 -4.16
N VAL A 169 -7.06 17.11 -4.75
CA VAL A 169 -6.61 18.47 -5.14
C VAL A 169 -6.29 19.29 -3.90
N HIS A 170 -7.10 19.22 -2.84
CA HIS A 170 -6.81 19.87 -1.57
C HIS A 170 -5.47 19.41 -0.99
N GLU A 171 -5.25 18.10 -0.87
CA GLU A 171 -4.00 17.52 -0.37
C GLU A 171 -2.79 17.91 -1.24
N GLY A 172 -2.94 17.90 -2.56
CA GLY A 172 -1.89 18.34 -3.49
C GLY A 172 -1.51 19.81 -3.31
N CYS A 173 -2.51 20.67 -3.06
CA CYS A 173 -2.26 22.07 -2.70
C CYS A 173 -1.53 22.17 -1.35
N MET A 174 -1.94 21.37 -0.35
CA MET A 174 -1.34 21.44 0.99
C MET A 174 0.14 21.06 0.95
N LYS A 175 0.51 20.03 0.19
CA LYS A 175 1.91 19.62 0.02
C LYS A 175 2.79 20.68 -0.63
N LEU A 176 2.27 21.35 -1.67
CA LEU A 176 2.96 22.47 -2.32
C LEU A 176 3.10 23.69 -1.40
N ILE A 177 2.08 23.99 -0.60
CA ILE A 177 2.08 25.11 0.36
C ILE A 177 3.04 24.86 1.52
N ALA A 178 3.11 23.61 1.99
CA ALA A 178 4.04 23.16 3.02
C ALA A 178 5.49 23.01 2.51
N ASP A 179 5.72 23.23 1.21
CA ASP A 179 7.00 23.03 0.53
C ASP A 179 7.54 21.59 0.71
N GLU A 180 6.64 20.59 0.84
CA GLU A 180 6.98 19.16 0.84
C GLU A 180 7.36 18.67 -0.56
N THR A 181 6.70 19.24 -1.58
CA THR A 181 6.94 18.92 -3.00
C THR A 181 7.03 20.17 -3.88
N ASP A 182 7.60 20.00 -5.07
CA ASP A 182 7.68 21.05 -6.09
C ASP A 182 6.54 20.99 -7.09
N TYR A 183 6.00 19.78 -7.27
CA TYR A 183 4.86 19.50 -8.12
C TYR A 183 3.87 18.60 -7.37
N SER A 184 2.60 18.63 -7.79
CA SER A 184 1.63 17.63 -7.40
C SER A 184 0.82 17.20 -8.62
N LEU A 185 0.96 15.94 -9.02
CA LEU A 185 0.16 15.30 -10.04
C LEU A 185 -1.06 14.66 -9.37
N VAL A 186 -2.24 15.18 -9.68
CA VAL A 186 -3.48 14.82 -8.97
C VAL A 186 -4.53 14.38 -9.96
N GLY A 187 -5.19 13.25 -9.71
CA GLY A 187 -6.21 12.76 -10.62
C GLY A 187 -6.74 11.38 -10.30
N GLY A 188 -7.28 10.72 -11.33
CA GLY A 188 -7.76 9.34 -11.28
C GLY A 188 -8.75 9.05 -12.40
N LEU A 189 -9.16 7.79 -12.49
CA LEU A 189 -10.14 7.29 -13.45
C LEU A 189 -11.10 6.34 -12.73
N SER A 190 -12.38 6.41 -13.08
CA SER A 190 -13.41 5.46 -12.64
C SER A 190 -13.95 4.72 -13.85
N VAL A 191 -13.97 3.39 -13.83
CA VAL A 191 -14.52 2.54 -14.89
C VAL A 191 -15.40 1.48 -14.27
N ASN A 192 -16.55 1.18 -14.89
CA ASN A 192 -17.46 0.13 -14.47
C ASN A 192 -17.20 -1.11 -15.34
N ILE A 193 -16.81 -2.20 -14.68
CA ILE A 193 -16.62 -3.52 -15.29
C ILE A 193 -17.89 -4.36 -15.11
N TYR A 194 -18.55 -4.22 -13.96
CA TYR A 194 -19.87 -4.79 -13.71
C TYR A 194 -20.95 -3.81 -14.16
N ILE A 195 -21.80 -4.25 -15.09
CA ILE A 195 -22.91 -3.45 -15.62
C ILE A 195 -24.22 -4.20 -15.34
N PRO A 196 -25.04 -3.71 -14.40
CA PRO A 196 -26.28 -4.37 -14.01
C PRO A 196 -27.41 -4.16 -15.04
N GLU A 197 -28.36 -5.08 -15.03
CA GLU A 197 -29.58 -4.97 -15.84
C GLU A 197 -30.46 -3.83 -15.32
N TYR A 198 -31.11 -3.08 -16.21
CA TYR A 198 -31.95 -1.95 -15.81
C TYR A 198 -33.22 -2.38 -15.06
N ALA A 199 -33.71 -3.60 -15.32
CA ALA A 199 -34.87 -4.17 -14.64
C ALA A 199 -34.56 -4.75 -13.25
N ASP A 200 -33.27 -4.83 -12.90
CA ASP A 200 -32.81 -5.31 -11.61
C ASP A 200 -33.31 -4.37 -10.50
N LYS A 201 -34.15 -4.91 -9.61
CA LYS A 201 -34.74 -4.13 -8.51
C LYS A 201 -33.73 -3.86 -7.40
N ASP A 202 -32.65 -4.63 -7.34
CA ASP A 202 -31.64 -4.55 -6.29
C ASP A 202 -30.52 -3.56 -6.63
N PHE A 203 -30.40 -3.13 -7.88
CA PHE A 203 -29.35 -2.20 -8.31
C PHE A 203 -29.43 -0.82 -7.62
N ASN A 204 -30.61 -0.40 -7.15
CA ASN A 204 -30.81 0.89 -6.50
C ASN A 204 -31.44 0.75 -5.11
N THR A 205 -30.93 -0.17 -4.28
CA THR A 205 -31.37 -0.37 -2.89
C THR A 205 -31.29 0.91 -2.06
N LEU A 206 -30.23 1.71 -2.24
CA LEU A 206 -30.08 3.04 -1.61
C LEU A 206 -31.04 4.12 -2.15
N GLY A 207 -31.73 3.87 -3.27
CA GLY A 207 -32.67 4.83 -3.88
C GLY A 207 -32.02 6.09 -4.48
N VAL A 208 -30.70 6.09 -4.70
CA VAL A 208 -29.92 7.26 -5.16
C VAL A 208 -29.90 7.38 -6.68
N VAL A 209 -29.98 6.28 -7.44
CA VAL A 209 -29.93 6.29 -8.91
C VAL A 209 -31.20 6.89 -9.49
N ALA A 210 -31.05 7.81 -10.45
CA ALA A 210 -32.15 8.47 -11.12
C ALA A 210 -32.98 7.51 -11.96
N LYS A 211 -34.30 7.73 -12.00
CA LYS A 211 -35.16 7.07 -12.98
C LYS A 211 -34.73 7.50 -14.39
N GLY A 212 -34.25 6.53 -15.18
CA GLY A 212 -33.66 6.78 -16.49
C GLY A 212 -32.21 7.29 -16.44
N GLY A 213 -31.47 7.12 -15.34
CA GLY A 213 -30.00 7.24 -15.31
C GLY A 213 -29.43 8.64 -15.55
N ARG A 214 -30.20 9.72 -15.37
CA ARG A 214 -29.78 11.10 -15.69
C ARG A 214 -29.85 12.01 -14.47
N SER A 215 -28.76 12.72 -14.18
CA SER A 215 -28.72 13.75 -13.14
C SER A 215 -29.40 15.04 -13.61
N LYS A 216 -30.65 15.24 -13.21
CA LYS A 216 -31.42 16.46 -13.54
C LYS A 216 -31.22 17.55 -12.48
N SER A 217 -29.96 17.98 -12.32
CA SER A 217 -29.53 18.92 -11.28
C SER A 217 -30.38 20.19 -11.25
N PHE A 218 -30.93 20.50 -10.08
CA PHE A 218 -31.76 21.66 -9.74
C PHE A 218 -33.10 21.76 -10.49
N ASP A 219 -33.48 20.77 -11.29
CA ASP A 219 -34.73 20.75 -12.05
C ASP A 219 -35.90 20.20 -11.20
N ALA A 220 -37.13 20.57 -11.57
CA ALA A 220 -38.36 20.05 -10.96
C ALA A 220 -38.50 18.52 -11.09
N ASP A 221 -37.90 17.91 -12.12
CA ASP A 221 -37.92 16.47 -12.36
C ASP A 221 -36.72 15.73 -11.73
N ALA A 222 -35.94 16.40 -10.87
CA ALA A 222 -34.87 15.80 -10.09
C ALA A 222 -35.38 14.59 -9.30
N SER A 223 -34.76 13.42 -9.53
CA SER A 223 -35.23 12.13 -8.98
C SER A 223 -34.09 11.20 -8.57
N GLY A 224 -32.85 11.66 -8.61
CA GLY A 224 -31.67 10.86 -8.32
C GLY A 224 -30.48 11.23 -9.19
N THR A 225 -29.48 10.36 -9.18
CA THR A 225 -28.18 10.55 -9.81
C THR A 225 -28.00 9.65 -11.03
N GLY A 226 -27.53 10.22 -12.14
CA GLY A 226 -27.04 9.43 -13.27
C GLY A 226 -25.62 8.94 -13.01
N ILE A 227 -25.25 7.78 -13.54
CA ILE A 227 -23.92 7.19 -13.35
C ILE A 227 -23.04 7.50 -14.56
N GLY A 228 -21.74 7.71 -14.33
CA GLY A 228 -20.76 7.93 -15.38
C GLY A 228 -19.41 7.28 -15.06
N GLU A 229 -18.62 7.07 -16.10
CA GLU A 229 -17.22 6.67 -16.06
C GLU A 229 -16.33 7.84 -16.50
N GLY A 230 -15.04 7.72 -16.24
CA GLY A 230 -14.05 8.68 -16.69
C GLY A 230 -13.32 9.37 -15.56
N GLY A 231 -12.59 10.42 -15.91
CA GLY A 231 -11.74 11.15 -14.98
C GLY A 231 -10.69 11.97 -15.71
N GLY A 232 -9.62 12.28 -14.98
CA GLY A 232 -8.62 13.24 -15.43
C GLY A 232 -7.45 13.36 -14.47
N PHE A 233 -6.37 13.96 -14.96
CA PHE A 233 -5.22 14.38 -14.18
C PHE A 233 -4.94 15.86 -14.42
N ILE A 234 -4.47 16.52 -13.37
CA ILE A 234 -3.92 17.87 -13.43
C ILE A 234 -2.54 17.91 -12.78
N LEU A 235 -1.65 18.73 -13.32
CA LEU A 235 -0.36 19.02 -12.71
C LEU A 235 -0.41 20.38 -12.01
N LEU A 236 -0.14 20.37 -10.72
CA LEU A 236 -0.15 21.53 -9.85
C LEU A 236 1.27 22.01 -9.55
N LYS A 237 1.41 23.33 -9.43
CA LYS A 237 2.66 23.99 -9.06
C LYS A 237 2.37 25.30 -8.33
N ARG A 238 3.27 25.78 -7.46
CA ARG A 238 3.14 27.13 -6.89
C ARG A 238 3.10 28.17 -8.02
N LEU A 239 2.19 29.14 -7.94
CA LEU A 239 1.99 30.14 -9.00
C LEU A 239 3.27 30.92 -9.32
N GLU A 240 4.04 31.28 -8.29
CA GLU A 240 5.32 31.98 -8.45
C GLU A 240 6.34 31.15 -9.26
N ASP A 241 6.39 29.85 -9.02
CA ASP A 241 7.27 28.93 -9.73
C ASP A 241 6.78 28.66 -11.16
N ALA A 242 5.46 28.65 -11.38
CA ALA A 242 4.88 28.51 -12.71
C ALA A 242 5.20 29.73 -13.59
N ILE A 243 5.07 30.94 -13.02
CA ILE A 243 5.44 32.19 -13.71
C ILE A 243 6.95 32.24 -13.98
N ARG A 244 7.78 31.86 -13.00
CA ARG A 244 9.25 31.83 -13.16
C ARG A 244 9.66 30.90 -14.29
N ASP A 245 9.06 29.72 -14.36
CA ASP A 245 9.44 28.68 -15.31
C ASP A 245 8.67 28.77 -16.64
N LYS A 246 7.88 29.85 -16.81
CA LYS A 246 7.10 30.19 -18.00
C LYS A 246 6.15 29.08 -18.44
N ASP A 247 5.52 28.46 -17.45
CA ASP A 247 4.52 27.43 -17.66
C ASP A 247 3.24 28.04 -18.26
N HIS A 248 2.53 27.25 -19.06
CA HIS A 248 1.13 27.54 -19.39
C HIS A 248 0.30 27.41 -18.10
N ILE A 249 -0.66 28.31 -17.89
CA ILE A 249 -1.49 28.31 -16.68
C ILE A 249 -2.95 28.33 -17.12
N TYR A 250 -3.64 27.22 -16.88
CA TYR A 250 -5.08 27.06 -17.16
C TYR A 250 -5.95 27.83 -16.17
N GLY A 251 -5.49 27.93 -14.92
CA GLY A 251 -6.21 28.58 -13.85
C GLY A 251 -5.41 28.53 -12.55
N VAL A 252 -5.88 29.29 -11.56
CA VAL A 252 -5.22 29.42 -10.26
C VAL A 252 -6.18 28.98 -9.17
N ILE A 253 -5.78 28.00 -8.37
CA ILE A 253 -6.46 27.63 -7.13
C ILE A 253 -6.04 28.64 -6.06
N LYS A 254 -7.00 29.46 -5.62
CA LYS A 254 -6.82 30.54 -4.64
C LYS A 254 -6.94 30.04 -3.21
N GLY A 255 -7.80 29.06 -2.98
CA GLY A 255 -8.08 28.51 -1.65
C GLY A 255 -8.86 27.22 -1.74
N SER A 256 -8.59 26.29 -0.84
CA SER A 256 -9.40 25.08 -0.69
C SER A 256 -9.54 24.69 0.78
N ALA A 257 -10.60 23.97 1.10
CA ALA A 257 -10.83 23.44 2.43
C ALA A 257 -11.62 22.12 2.37
N ALA A 258 -11.31 21.23 3.31
CA ALA A 258 -12.02 19.98 3.52
C ALA A 258 -12.45 19.87 4.99
N ASN A 259 -13.59 19.24 5.25
CA ASN A 259 -14.04 18.84 6.57
C ASN A 259 -14.93 17.58 6.50
N CYS A 260 -15.58 17.23 7.61
CA CYS A 260 -16.55 16.15 7.68
C CYS A 260 -17.84 16.64 8.34
N ASP A 261 -18.98 16.14 7.86
CA ASP A 261 -20.29 16.39 8.44
C ASP A 261 -20.38 15.90 9.90
N GLY A 262 -19.68 14.81 10.24
CA GLY A 262 -19.71 14.22 11.58
C GLY A 262 -21.13 13.87 12.04
N GLY A 263 -21.41 13.96 13.34
CA GLY A 263 -22.75 13.70 13.89
C GLY A 263 -23.78 14.82 13.64
N ARG A 264 -23.53 15.76 12.73
CA ARG A 264 -24.43 16.90 12.43
C ARG A 264 -25.50 16.56 11.39
N SER A 265 -25.32 15.47 10.65
CA SER A 265 -26.29 14.97 9.68
C SER A 265 -27.36 14.08 10.34
N SER A 266 -28.53 13.97 9.71
CA SER A 266 -29.62 13.10 10.19
C SER A 266 -29.36 11.61 10.03
N SER A 267 -28.43 11.24 9.14
CA SER A 267 -27.92 9.88 8.93
C SER A 267 -26.53 9.97 8.27
N LEU A 268 -25.77 8.87 8.25
CA LEU A 268 -24.43 8.82 7.68
C LEU A 268 -24.34 9.39 6.26
N THR A 269 -25.37 9.16 5.44
CA THR A 269 -25.40 9.52 4.01
C THR A 269 -26.15 10.82 3.74
N SER A 270 -26.77 11.41 4.76
CA SER A 270 -27.47 12.69 4.63
C SER A 270 -26.48 13.85 4.70
N PRO A 271 -26.53 14.83 3.76
CA PRO A 271 -25.64 15.98 3.82
C PRO A 271 -25.96 16.89 5.01
N SER A 272 -24.95 17.55 5.57
CA SER A 272 -25.12 18.62 6.58
C SER A 272 -24.95 20.02 5.97
N VAL A 273 -25.97 20.87 6.09
CA VAL A 273 -25.89 22.29 5.72
C VAL A 273 -24.72 22.98 6.45
N GLU A 274 -24.55 22.72 7.75
CA GLU A 274 -23.50 23.35 8.55
C GLU A 274 -22.09 22.85 8.17
N GLY A 275 -21.95 21.54 7.89
CA GLY A 275 -20.70 20.96 7.40
C GLY A 275 -20.27 21.58 6.07
N GLN A 276 -21.18 21.68 5.11
CA GLN A 276 -20.92 22.35 3.83
C GLN A 276 -20.53 23.82 4.02
N LYS A 277 -21.25 24.56 4.87
CA LYS A 277 -20.97 25.98 5.13
C LYS A 277 -19.57 26.21 5.69
N GLU A 278 -19.15 25.39 6.66
CA GLU A 278 -17.82 25.49 7.26
C GLU A 278 -16.71 25.32 6.21
N ALA A 279 -16.83 24.31 5.33
CA ALA A 279 -15.85 24.07 4.27
C ALA A 279 -15.82 25.23 3.25
N ILE A 280 -16.99 25.68 2.79
CA ILE A 280 -17.12 26.77 1.80
C ILE A 280 -16.53 28.07 2.35
N ILE A 281 -16.96 28.50 3.54
CA ILE A 281 -16.47 29.73 4.17
C ILE A 281 -14.96 29.65 4.39
N LYS A 282 -14.45 28.51 4.86
CA LYS A 282 -13.01 28.35 5.12
C LYS A 282 -12.17 28.47 3.86
N ALA A 283 -12.65 27.92 2.74
CA ALA A 283 -11.99 28.04 1.46
C ALA A 283 -12.02 29.49 0.93
N TRP A 284 -13.14 30.22 1.09
CA TRP A 284 -13.23 31.64 0.74
C TRP A 284 -12.29 32.52 1.57
N GLU A 285 -12.20 32.26 2.88
CA GLU A 285 -11.26 32.92 3.78
C GLU A 285 -9.80 32.66 3.35
N ARG A 286 -9.46 31.41 3.04
CA ARG A 286 -8.12 31.03 2.55
C ARG A 286 -7.80 31.71 1.22
N ALA A 287 -8.78 31.79 0.32
CA ALA A 287 -8.66 32.47 -0.97
C ALA A 287 -8.54 34.00 -0.86
N SER A 288 -8.88 34.58 0.29
CA SER A 288 -8.85 36.03 0.52
C SER A 288 -9.67 36.81 -0.54
N ILE A 289 -10.80 36.25 -0.96
CA ILE A 289 -11.71 36.86 -1.94
C ILE A 289 -12.90 37.54 -1.26
N ASN A 290 -13.51 38.51 -1.95
CA ASN A 290 -14.87 38.96 -1.62
C ASN A 290 -15.88 38.00 -2.29
N PRO A 291 -16.75 37.29 -1.55
CA PRO A 291 -17.73 36.38 -2.13
C PRO A 291 -18.68 37.02 -3.16
N GLU A 292 -18.93 38.34 -3.11
CA GLU A 292 -19.71 39.03 -4.16
C GLU A 292 -19.07 38.96 -5.56
N ASN A 293 -17.76 38.70 -5.63
CA ASN A 293 -17.02 38.57 -6.89
C ASN A 293 -17.01 37.14 -7.44
N ILE A 294 -17.60 36.17 -6.73
CA ILE A 294 -17.78 34.82 -7.23
C ILE A 294 -18.74 34.89 -8.42
N THR A 295 -18.23 34.53 -9.60
CA THR A 295 -18.99 34.57 -10.85
C THR A 295 -19.80 33.30 -11.07
N GLU A 296 -19.35 32.18 -10.51
CA GLU A 296 -19.97 30.87 -10.70
C GLU A 296 -19.70 29.92 -9.52
N ILE A 297 -20.64 29.03 -9.26
CA ILE A 297 -20.46 27.84 -8.45
C ILE A 297 -20.69 26.61 -9.33
N GLU A 298 -19.67 25.77 -9.47
CA GLU A 298 -19.83 24.41 -9.96
C GLU A 298 -20.22 23.52 -8.78
N ALA A 299 -21.49 23.16 -8.74
CA ALA A 299 -22.08 22.44 -7.63
C ALA A 299 -21.71 20.95 -7.64
N HIS A 300 -21.88 20.30 -6.48
CA HIS A 300 -21.91 18.85 -6.42
C HIS A 300 -23.11 18.32 -7.22
N GLY A 301 -24.29 18.92 -7.06
CA GLY A 301 -25.40 18.94 -8.02
C GLY A 301 -25.79 17.57 -8.56
N THR A 302 -26.16 16.64 -7.69
CA THR A 302 -26.39 15.25 -8.05
C THR A 302 -27.71 14.98 -8.76
N GLY A 303 -28.64 15.95 -8.77
CA GLY A 303 -29.98 15.75 -9.34
C GLY A 303 -30.93 15.06 -8.38
N THR A 304 -30.59 15.04 -7.09
CA THR A 304 -31.43 14.45 -6.05
C THR A 304 -32.47 15.46 -5.58
N LEU A 305 -33.70 15.00 -5.32
CA LEU A 305 -34.81 15.87 -4.96
C LEU A 305 -34.54 16.70 -3.69
N ILE A 306 -33.78 16.13 -2.74
CA ILE A 306 -33.48 16.72 -1.42
C ILE A 306 -32.06 17.32 -1.37
N GLY A 307 -31.05 16.66 -1.95
CA GLY A 307 -29.66 17.11 -1.87
C GLY A 307 -29.42 18.43 -2.59
N ASP A 308 -30.05 18.63 -3.76
CA ASP A 308 -29.92 19.87 -4.53
C ASP A 308 -30.44 21.11 -3.75
N PRO A 309 -31.63 21.08 -3.11
CA PRO A 309 -32.06 22.15 -2.20
C PRO A 309 -31.13 22.40 -1.01
N ILE A 310 -30.59 21.34 -0.40
CA ILE A 310 -29.67 21.46 0.74
C ILE A 310 -28.39 22.18 0.34
N GLU A 311 -27.82 21.82 -0.81
CA GLU A 311 -26.62 22.48 -1.34
C GLU A 311 -26.87 23.97 -1.64
N VAL A 312 -28.00 24.29 -2.28
CA VAL A 312 -28.38 25.70 -2.54
C VAL A 312 -28.61 26.47 -1.24
N GLN A 313 -29.25 25.85 -0.25
CA GLN A 313 -29.43 26.46 1.07
C GLN A 313 -28.08 26.74 1.74
N GLY A 314 -27.16 25.77 1.78
CA GLY A 314 -25.83 25.93 2.37
C GLY A 314 -25.03 27.05 1.71
N LEU A 315 -25.02 27.10 0.38
CA LEU A 315 -24.40 28.21 -0.38
C LEU A 315 -25.06 29.55 -0.07
N GLN A 316 -26.40 29.60 0.00
CA GLN A 316 -27.11 30.84 0.28
C GLN A 316 -26.81 31.39 1.67
N GLU A 317 -26.76 30.51 2.67
CA GLU A 317 -26.38 30.88 4.03
C GLU A 317 -24.93 31.38 4.11
N CYS A 318 -24.02 30.80 3.32
CA CYS A 318 -22.66 31.33 3.18
C CYS A 318 -22.68 32.74 2.59
N PHE A 319 -23.37 32.98 1.47
CA PHE A 319 -23.43 34.31 0.86
C PHE A 319 -24.07 35.36 1.78
N ASN A 320 -25.14 35.02 2.49
CA ASN A 320 -25.82 35.93 3.43
C ASN A 320 -24.91 36.45 4.55
N LYS A 321 -23.81 35.73 4.87
CA LYS A 321 -22.81 36.19 5.85
C LYS A 321 -22.00 37.39 5.34
N PHE A 322 -21.90 37.56 4.01
CA PHE A 322 -21.04 38.56 3.37
C PHE A 322 -21.81 39.59 2.54
N THR A 323 -22.99 39.25 2.01
CA THR A 323 -23.76 40.11 1.12
C THR A 323 -25.26 39.83 1.19
N GLU A 324 -26.07 40.87 0.98
CA GLU A 324 -27.52 40.76 0.74
C GLU A 324 -27.87 40.67 -0.76
N LYS A 325 -26.89 40.87 -1.65
CA LYS A 325 -27.10 40.86 -3.10
C LYS A 325 -27.63 39.51 -3.59
N LYS A 326 -28.65 39.55 -4.43
CA LYS A 326 -29.29 38.37 -5.04
C LYS A 326 -28.94 38.26 -6.51
N SER A 327 -29.07 37.05 -7.06
CA SER A 327 -28.92 36.73 -8.48
C SER A 327 -27.66 37.32 -9.12
N PHE A 328 -26.47 36.86 -8.71
CA PHE A 328 -25.22 37.32 -9.31
C PHE A 328 -24.20 36.21 -9.62
N ALA A 329 -24.22 35.09 -8.90
CA ALA A 329 -23.33 33.96 -9.15
C ALA A 329 -24.06 32.90 -9.98
N HIS A 330 -23.47 32.47 -11.09
CA HIS A 330 -24.04 31.40 -11.91
C HIS A 330 -23.91 30.04 -11.20
N LEU A 331 -24.79 29.09 -11.48
CA LEU A 331 -24.81 27.76 -10.89
C LEU A 331 -24.76 26.69 -12.00
N GLY A 332 -23.73 25.86 -11.96
CA GLY A 332 -23.49 24.78 -12.91
C GLY A 332 -23.47 23.39 -12.25
N ALA A 333 -23.65 22.34 -13.06
CA ALA A 333 -23.46 20.95 -12.66
C ALA A 333 -23.10 20.06 -13.87
N VAL A 334 -21.83 19.66 -13.98
CA VAL A 334 -21.29 18.84 -15.08
C VAL A 334 -21.93 17.46 -15.13
N LYS A 335 -22.37 16.92 -13.97
CA LYS A 335 -23.03 15.62 -13.86
C LYS A 335 -24.29 15.51 -14.72
N SER A 336 -24.92 16.65 -15.04
CA SER A 336 -26.08 16.67 -15.96
C SER A 336 -25.73 16.29 -17.40
N SER A 337 -24.46 16.32 -17.80
CA SER A 337 -24.00 15.94 -19.13
C SER A 337 -23.38 14.54 -19.14
N ILE A 338 -22.50 14.25 -18.18
CA ILE A 338 -21.64 13.05 -18.20
C ILE A 338 -21.99 12.00 -17.12
N GLY A 339 -23.00 12.28 -16.29
CA GLY A 339 -23.30 11.45 -15.12
C GLY A 339 -22.36 11.69 -13.96
N HIS A 340 -22.52 10.89 -12.90
CA HIS A 340 -21.69 10.95 -11.70
C HIS A 340 -20.54 9.96 -11.80
N LEU A 341 -19.33 10.50 -11.93
CA LEU A 341 -18.08 9.74 -12.10
C LEU A 341 -17.49 9.19 -10.79
N GLY A 342 -18.33 8.81 -9.82
CA GLY A 342 -17.88 8.33 -8.52
C GLY A 342 -16.76 9.18 -7.88
N ALA A 343 -15.62 8.56 -7.59
CA ALA A 343 -14.45 9.20 -6.96
C ALA A 343 -13.79 10.31 -7.80
N THR A 344 -13.99 10.32 -9.13
CA THR A 344 -13.36 11.29 -10.05
C THR A 344 -14.31 12.46 -10.41
N ALA A 345 -15.48 12.55 -9.79
CA ALA A 345 -16.45 13.61 -10.07
C ALA A 345 -15.91 15.02 -9.82
N GLY A 346 -15.05 15.20 -8.81
CA GLY A 346 -14.46 16.49 -8.50
C GLY A 346 -13.43 16.95 -9.54
N ILE A 347 -12.63 16.04 -10.11
CA ILE A 347 -11.65 16.41 -11.15
C ILE A 347 -12.38 16.74 -12.46
N ALA A 348 -13.48 16.05 -12.78
CA ALA A 348 -14.31 16.41 -13.93
C ALA A 348 -14.91 17.83 -13.80
N ALA A 349 -15.29 18.25 -12.59
CA ALA A 349 -15.73 19.61 -12.31
C ALA A 349 -14.59 20.65 -12.52
N ILE A 350 -13.38 20.36 -12.02
CA ILE A 350 -12.19 21.19 -12.27
C ILE A 350 -11.92 21.34 -13.77
N ILE A 351 -11.98 20.23 -14.52
CA ILE A 351 -11.75 20.18 -15.97
C ILE A 351 -12.79 20.98 -16.73
N LYS A 352 -14.07 20.90 -16.33
CA LYS A 352 -15.13 21.79 -16.85
C LYS A 352 -14.76 23.24 -16.59
N CYS A 353 -14.37 23.61 -15.37
CA CYS A 353 -14.01 25.00 -15.04
C CYS A 353 -12.81 25.50 -15.85
N ILE A 354 -11.82 24.64 -16.14
CA ILE A 354 -10.72 24.94 -17.05
C ILE A 354 -11.24 25.20 -18.46
N ALA A 355 -12.11 24.33 -19.00
CA ALA A 355 -12.74 24.55 -20.30
C ALA A 355 -13.50 25.89 -20.35
N GLN A 356 -14.19 26.25 -19.26
CA GLN A 356 -14.87 27.55 -19.14
C GLN A 356 -13.90 28.72 -19.18
N PHE A 357 -12.75 28.61 -18.50
CA PHE A 357 -11.71 29.64 -18.53
C PHE A 357 -11.14 29.83 -19.93
N GLU A 358 -10.73 28.75 -20.58
CA GLU A 358 -10.15 28.78 -21.93
C GLU A 358 -11.13 29.31 -22.98
N ASN A 359 -12.42 29.01 -22.86
CA ASN A 359 -13.44 29.37 -23.86
C ASN A 359 -14.26 30.62 -23.49
N ASN A 360 -13.93 31.31 -22.38
CA ASN A 360 -14.65 32.50 -21.91
C ASN A 360 -16.18 32.32 -21.80
N VAL A 361 -16.63 31.15 -21.34
CA VAL A 361 -18.05 30.79 -21.28
C VAL A 361 -18.38 30.04 -20.00
N THR A 362 -19.55 30.29 -19.43
CA THR A 362 -20.17 29.41 -18.42
C THR A 362 -21.18 28.51 -19.11
N TYR A 363 -21.03 27.19 -18.96
CA TYR A 363 -21.84 26.21 -19.67
C TYR A 363 -23.19 25.96 -19.00
N PRO A 364 -24.24 25.69 -19.79
CA PRO A 364 -25.56 25.43 -19.23
C PRO A 364 -25.71 24.02 -18.66
N ILE A 365 -26.64 23.89 -17.72
CA ILE A 365 -27.09 22.60 -17.17
C ILE A 365 -27.97 21.93 -18.23
N VAL A 366 -27.65 20.68 -18.58
CA VAL A 366 -28.22 19.98 -19.75
C VAL A 366 -29.73 19.78 -19.59
N HIS A 367 -30.16 19.25 -18.45
CA HIS A 367 -31.56 18.87 -18.21
C HIS A 367 -32.40 19.93 -17.51
N TYR A 368 -31.85 21.11 -17.20
CA TYR A 368 -32.56 22.17 -16.50
C TYR A 368 -33.56 22.89 -17.41
N LYS A 369 -34.84 22.84 -17.02
CA LYS A 369 -35.99 23.46 -17.69
C LYS A 369 -36.82 24.30 -16.71
N LYS A 370 -37.03 23.80 -15.50
CA LYS A 370 -37.83 24.44 -14.46
C LYS A 370 -37.19 24.20 -13.11
N ALA A 371 -37.09 25.24 -12.28
CA ALA A 371 -36.55 25.13 -10.93
C ALA A 371 -37.26 24.06 -10.09
N ASN A 372 -36.47 23.30 -9.33
CA ASN A 372 -36.95 22.44 -8.25
C ASN A 372 -37.86 23.25 -7.31
N PRO A 373 -39.09 22.77 -6.99
CA PRO A 373 -40.07 23.52 -6.21
C PRO A 373 -39.63 23.85 -4.78
N TYR A 374 -38.61 23.18 -4.25
CA TYR A 374 -38.03 23.47 -2.94
C TYR A 374 -36.95 24.57 -2.99
N ILE A 375 -36.65 25.10 -4.18
CA ILE A 375 -35.63 26.14 -4.38
C ILE A 375 -36.27 27.39 -4.99
N GLU A 376 -36.29 28.46 -4.21
CA GLU A 376 -36.75 29.77 -4.68
C GLU A 376 -35.55 30.62 -5.17
N PHE A 377 -35.02 30.31 -6.37
CA PHE A 377 -33.80 30.95 -6.88
C PHE A 377 -33.85 32.49 -6.90
N GLU A 378 -35.02 33.11 -7.11
CA GLU A 378 -35.18 34.57 -7.05
C GLU A 378 -34.82 35.19 -5.70
N LYS A 379 -34.85 34.41 -4.61
CA LYS A 379 -34.45 34.82 -3.26
C LYS A 379 -32.99 34.48 -2.94
N THR A 380 -32.28 33.84 -3.87
CA THR A 380 -30.90 33.38 -3.70
C THR A 380 -29.90 34.28 -4.45
N SER A 381 -28.62 34.16 -4.11
CA SER A 381 -27.50 34.77 -4.81
C SER A 381 -27.11 34.01 -6.08
N LEU A 382 -27.70 32.83 -6.30
CA LEU A 382 -27.38 31.87 -7.36
C LEU A 382 -28.35 31.97 -8.56
N ILE A 383 -27.82 31.73 -9.76
CA ILE A 383 -28.58 31.70 -11.02
C ILE A 383 -28.28 30.37 -11.74
N PRO A 384 -29.23 29.43 -11.83
CA PRO A 384 -29.04 28.20 -12.60
C PRO A 384 -28.88 28.51 -14.08
N VAL A 385 -27.84 27.97 -14.70
CA VAL A 385 -27.47 28.31 -16.08
C VAL A 385 -28.28 27.46 -17.05
N ASP A 386 -29.24 28.06 -17.76
CA ASP A 386 -30.05 27.39 -18.78
C ASP A 386 -29.50 27.57 -20.19
N LYS A 387 -28.66 28.58 -20.43
CA LYS A 387 -28.02 28.89 -21.73
C LYS A 387 -26.58 29.33 -21.52
N PRO A 388 -25.69 29.14 -22.50
CA PRO A 388 -24.31 29.60 -22.39
C PRO A 388 -24.22 31.10 -22.05
N VAL A 389 -23.41 31.44 -21.05
CA VAL A 389 -23.12 32.84 -20.66
C VAL A 389 -21.71 33.17 -21.08
N TYR A 390 -21.55 34.13 -22.00
CA TYR A 390 -20.25 34.51 -22.53
C TYR A 390 -19.64 35.66 -21.73
N TRP A 391 -18.35 35.58 -21.49
CA TRP A 391 -17.54 36.54 -20.77
C TRP A 391 -16.58 37.25 -21.70
N THR A 392 -16.15 38.45 -21.32
CA THR A 392 -15.04 39.11 -22.03
C THR A 392 -13.70 38.50 -21.60
N GLU A 393 -12.76 38.38 -22.54
CA GLU A 393 -11.48 37.66 -22.35
C GLU A 393 -10.67 38.14 -21.14
N ASN A 394 -10.63 39.45 -20.92
CA ASN A 394 -9.88 40.07 -19.81
C ASN A 394 -10.70 40.24 -18.53
N GLN A 395 -11.87 39.60 -18.44
CA GLN A 395 -12.68 39.66 -17.24
C GLN A 395 -12.22 38.64 -16.20
N LYS A 396 -12.05 39.14 -14.98
CA LYS A 396 -11.79 38.30 -13.81
C LYS A 396 -13.01 37.43 -13.51
N ARG A 397 -12.78 36.12 -13.38
CA ARG A 397 -13.79 35.09 -13.09
C ARG A 397 -13.31 34.26 -11.92
N ILE A 398 -14.18 34.10 -10.93
CA ILE A 398 -13.91 33.34 -9.71
C ILE A 398 -14.98 32.26 -9.61
N VAL A 399 -14.55 31.00 -9.54
CA VAL A 399 -15.44 29.84 -9.50
C VAL A 399 -15.23 29.09 -8.18
N GLY A 400 -16.31 28.84 -7.45
CA GLY A 400 -16.33 27.89 -6.34
C GLY A 400 -16.73 26.50 -6.83
N ILE A 401 -16.09 25.45 -6.35
CA ILE A 401 -16.33 24.07 -6.80
C ILE A 401 -16.62 23.22 -5.57
N ASN A 402 -17.77 22.55 -5.57
CA ASN A 402 -18.23 21.68 -4.49
C ASN A 402 -18.02 20.22 -4.86
N SER A 403 -17.51 19.42 -3.92
CA SER A 403 -17.70 17.97 -3.95
C SER A 403 -17.96 17.44 -2.55
N PHE A 404 -19.08 16.72 -2.41
CA PHE A 404 -19.55 16.19 -1.13
C PHE A 404 -19.61 14.66 -1.24
N GLY A 405 -18.89 13.98 -0.37
CA GLY A 405 -18.84 12.52 -0.31
C GLY A 405 -20.03 12.00 0.47
N PHE A 406 -20.58 10.86 0.04
CA PHE A 406 -21.64 10.18 0.79
C PHE A 406 -21.17 9.73 2.19
N CYS A 407 -19.85 9.60 2.40
CA CYS A 407 -19.23 9.36 3.70
C CYS A 407 -19.17 10.60 4.61
N GLY A 408 -19.74 11.73 4.19
CA GLY A 408 -19.79 13.00 4.94
C GLY A 408 -18.60 13.94 4.72
N THR A 409 -17.59 13.56 3.91
CA THR A 409 -16.46 14.46 3.60
C THR A 409 -16.89 15.56 2.65
N ASN A 410 -16.76 16.83 3.06
CA ASN A 410 -17.04 17.97 2.18
C ASN A 410 -15.74 18.63 1.76
N VAL A 411 -15.65 19.00 0.48
CA VAL A 411 -14.54 19.76 -0.05
C VAL A 411 -15.06 20.93 -0.88
N HIS A 412 -14.48 22.11 -0.65
CA HIS A 412 -14.68 23.29 -1.48
C HIS A 412 -13.34 23.80 -2.01
N VAL A 413 -13.29 24.12 -3.31
CA VAL A 413 -12.14 24.72 -3.98
C VAL A 413 -12.57 26.02 -4.65
N VAL A 414 -11.76 27.07 -4.50
CA VAL A 414 -11.91 28.36 -5.18
C VAL A 414 -10.86 28.47 -6.26
N MET A 415 -11.31 28.64 -7.50
CA MET A 415 -10.46 28.86 -8.68
C MET A 415 -10.68 30.25 -9.28
N GLU A 416 -9.64 30.79 -9.88
CA GLU A 416 -9.63 32.06 -10.61
C GLU A 416 -8.98 31.85 -11.98
N ASN A 417 -9.51 32.50 -13.02
CA ASN A 417 -8.86 32.48 -14.33
C ASN A 417 -7.55 33.27 -14.31
N TYR A 418 -6.53 32.78 -15.01
CA TYR A 418 -5.26 33.49 -15.11
C TYR A 418 -5.30 34.52 -16.24
N LEU A 419 -5.31 35.81 -15.89
CA LEU A 419 -5.26 36.90 -16.85
C LEU A 419 -3.81 37.14 -17.30
N LYS A 420 -3.49 36.75 -18.53
CA LYS A 420 -2.17 37.01 -19.12
C LYS A 420 -1.97 38.51 -19.30
N LYS A 421 -0.74 38.99 -19.07
CA LYS A 421 -0.36 40.36 -19.44
C LYS A 421 -0.24 40.45 -20.97
N GLU A 422 -0.73 41.53 -21.58
CA GLU A 422 -0.50 41.80 -23.00
C GLU A 422 1.00 41.75 -23.30
N LYS A 423 1.41 40.88 -24.24
CA LYS A 423 2.80 40.78 -24.68
C LYS A 423 3.11 41.93 -25.63
N GLU A 424 4.27 42.55 -25.45
CA GLU A 424 4.85 43.38 -26.52
C GLU A 424 5.16 42.46 -27.72
N ASN A 425 4.67 42.82 -28.91
CA ASN A 425 4.97 42.08 -30.13
C ASN A 425 6.48 42.10 -30.37
N GLY A 426 7.16 41.00 -30.05
CA GLY A 426 8.55 40.78 -30.42
C GLY A 426 8.70 40.66 -31.94
N GLU A 427 9.92 40.87 -32.45
CA GLU A 427 10.24 40.56 -33.84
C GLU A 427 10.03 39.07 -34.09
N LYS A 428 9.08 38.74 -34.97
CA LYS A 428 8.80 37.36 -35.39
C LYS A 428 10.02 36.78 -36.10
N SER A 429 10.44 35.57 -35.73
CA SER A 429 11.50 34.87 -36.44
C SER A 429 11.04 34.57 -37.87
N LYS A 430 11.90 34.84 -38.87
CA LYS A 430 11.59 34.56 -40.27
C LYS A 430 11.54 33.06 -40.57
N GLU A 431 12.27 32.25 -39.80
CA GLU A 431 12.44 30.81 -40.03
C GLU A 431 12.35 30.07 -38.67
N ASN A 432 11.62 28.96 -38.62
CA ASN A 432 11.34 28.18 -37.42
C ASN A 432 11.66 26.70 -37.64
N ILE A 433 11.97 25.95 -36.58
CA ILE A 433 12.20 24.50 -36.64
C ILE A 433 11.28 23.78 -35.66
N ILE A 434 10.67 22.68 -36.10
CA ILE A 434 9.82 21.82 -35.25
C ILE A 434 10.18 20.36 -35.44
N LYS A 435 10.27 19.62 -34.33
CA LYS A 435 10.54 18.17 -34.32
C LYS A 435 9.26 17.37 -34.12
N ILE A 436 9.20 16.20 -34.73
CA ILE A 436 8.19 15.16 -34.51
C ILE A 436 8.90 13.83 -34.37
N CYS A 437 8.47 12.99 -33.44
CA CYS A 437 9.04 11.66 -33.26
C CYS A 437 7.99 10.64 -32.77
N GLY A 438 8.35 9.36 -32.80
CA GLY A 438 7.58 8.25 -32.24
C GLY A 438 8.50 7.06 -31.91
N ARG A 439 8.13 6.26 -30.92
CA ARG A 439 8.87 5.00 -30.62
C ARG A 439 8.66 3.94 -31.69
N THR A 440 7.52 3.99 -32.36
CA THR A 440 7.18 3.14 -33.50
C THR A 440 6.92 4.02 -34.72
N GLU A 441 7.07 3.44 -35.91
CA GLU A 441 6.72 4.13 -37.17
C GLU A 441 5.24 4.58 -37.15
N LYS A 442 4.35 3.74 -36.62
CA LYS A 442 2.93 4.06 -36.45
C LYS A 442 2.73 5.26 -35.52
N ALA A 443 3.33 5.26 -34.34
CA ALA A 443 3.24 6.37 -33.39
C ALA A 443 3.79 7.68 -33.98
N PHE A 444 4.87 7.63 -34.78
CA PHE A 444 5.36 8.80 -35.51
C PHE A 444 4.28 9.40 -36.42
N TYR A 445 3.60 8.58 -37.22
CA TYR A 445 2.55 9.06 -38.12
C TYR A 445 1.33 9.60 -37.37
N GLU A 446 0.94 8.99 -36.26
CA GLU A 446 -0.18 9.49 -35.45
C GLU A 446 0.18 10.81 -34.73
N ASN A 447 1.40 10.93 -34.19
CA ASN A 447 1.92 12.19 -33.64
C ASN A 447 1.97 13.30 -34.70
N LEU A 448 2.43 12.96 -35.91
CA LEU A 448 2.45 13.88 -37.04
C LEU A 448 1.04 14.38 -37.39
N LYS A 449 0.05 13.48 -37.49
CA LYS A 449 -1.35 13.82 -37.73
C LYS A 449 -1.94 14.68 -36.61
N ALA A 450 -1.65 14.35 -35.35
CA ALA A 450 -2.13 15.12 -34.19
C ALA A 450 -1.63 16.57 -34.25
N VAL A 451 -0.34 16.76 -34.53
CA VAL A 451 0.24 18.11 -34.72
C VAL A 451 -0.34 18.80 -35.95
N MET A 452 -0.45 18.12 -37.10
CA MET A 452 -1.07 18.70 -38.30
C MET A 452 -2.51 19.17 -38.06
N ASN A 453 -3.30 18.41 -37.30
CA ASN A 453 -4.67 18.79 -36.97
C ASN A 453 -4.75 19.97 -36.02
N PHE A 454 -3.83 20.06 -35.05
CA PHE A 454 -3.73 21.19 -34.14
C PHE A 454 -3.35 22.48 -34.88
N ILE A 455 -2.32 22.45 -35.72
CA ILE A 455 -1.79 23.66 -36.36
C ILE A 455 -2.72 24.27 -37.43
N LYS A 456 -3.69 23.51 -37.96
CA LYS A 456 -4.69 24.03 -38.90
C LYS A 456 -5.51 25.18 -38.31
N ASP A 457 -5.82 25.08 -37.02
CA ASP A 457 -6.66 26.03 -36.29
C ASP A 457 -5.82 26.91 -35.33
N TYR A 458 -4.48 26.78 -35.33
CA TYR A 458 -3.59 27.50 -34.43
C TYR A 458 -3.31 28.92 -34.93
N ASP A 459 -3.65 29.92 -34.11
CA ASP A 459 -3.47 31.34 -34.39
C ASP A 459 -2.43 32.03 -33.48
N GLY A 460 -1.78 31.28 -32.59
CA GLY A 460 -0.74 31.76 -31.68
C GLY A 460 0.65 31.95 -32.31
N ALA A 461 1.64 32.27 -31.49
CA ALA A 461 3.02 32.46 -31.94
C ALA A 461 3.70 31.13 -32.29
N TYR A 462 4.38 31.06 -33.44
CA TYR A 462 5.04 29.83 -33.89
C TYR A 462 6.22 29.45 -33.00
N GLU A 463 6.90 30.46 -32.44
CA GLU A 463 8.04 30.30 -31.55
C GLU A 463 7.63 29.56 -30.26
N GLU A 464 6.43 29.80 -29.74
CA GLU A 464 5.89 29.11 -28.55
C GLU A 464 5.52 27.66 -28.84
N LEU A 465 4.88 27.42 -30.00
CA LEU A 465 4.56 26.08 -30.46
C LEU A 465 5.83 25.24 -30.67
N THR A 466 6.80 25.78 -31.40
CA THR A 466 8.07 25.08 -31.65
C THR A 466 8.88 24.90 -30.38
N TYR A 467 8.92 25.91 -29.49
CA TYR A 467 9.58 25.79 -28.19
C TYR A 467 8.98 24.65 -27.36
N THR A 468 7.65 24.62 -27.25
CA THR A 468 6.92 23.59 -26.49
C THR A 468 7.18 22.20 -27.06
N LEU A 469 7.04 22.00 -28.36
CA LEU A 469 7.23 20.68 -28.96
C LEU A 469 8.69 20.24 -29.01
N ASN A 470 9.64 21.16 -29.16
CA ASN A 470 11.05 20.81 -29.20
C ASN A 470 11.65 20.53 -27.81
N THR A 471 11.19 21.23 -26.76
CA THR A 471 11.74 21.07 -25.40
C THR A 471 10.87 20.19 -24.50
N GLY A 472 9.56 20.16 -24.73
CA GLY A 472 8.57 19.43 -23.95
C GLY A 472 8.26 18.02 -24.46
N ARG A 473 8.95 17.52 -25.48
CA ARG A 473 8.80 16.14 -25.99
C ARG A 473 10.17 15.45 -25.99
N ASP A 474 10.19 14.17 -25.61
CA ASP A 474 11.40 13.34 -25.71
C ASP A 474 11.77 13.08 -27.17
N ASP A 475 13.01 12.67 -27.41
CA ASP A 475 13.48 12.25 -28.73
C ASP A 475 13.39 10.72 -28.86
N TYR A 476 12.78 10.23 -29.94
CA TYR A 476 12.63 8.80 -30.24
C TYR A 476 13.20 8.43 -31.62
N ASP A 477 13.34 7.12 -31.88
CA ASP A 477 14.08 6.59 -33.03
C ASP A 477 13.49 6.95 -34.40
N TYR A 478 12.16 6.96 -34.51
CA TYR A 478 11.44 7.42 -35.70
C TYR A 478 11.21 8.90 -35.56
N ARG A 479 11.99 9.72 -36.27
CA ARG A 479 11.99 11.17 -36.07
C ARG A 479 12.14 11.95 -37.36
N LYS A 480 11.62 13.17 -37.35
CA LYS A 480 11.78 14.15 -38.42
C LYS A 480 11.74 15.57 -37.87
N ALA A 481 12.45 16.48 -38.52
CA ALA A 481 12.34 17.90 -38.20
C ALA A 481 11.99 18.72 -39.45
N PHE A 482 11.26 19.81 -39.25
CA PHE A 482 10.77 20.66 -40.32
C PHE A 482 11.21 22.07 -40.06
N VAL A 483 11.98 22.63 -41.00
CA VAL A 483 12.28 24.06 -41.05
C VAL A 483 11.23 24.73 -41.92
N PHE A 484 10.60 25.80 -41.44
CA PHE A 484 9.47 26.44 -42.10
C PHE A 484 9.36 27.93 -41.80
N ASP A 485 8.74 28.66 -42.74
CA ASP A 485 8.51 30.11 -42.61
C ASP A 485 7.06 30.43 -42.19
N ASN A 486 6.12 29.52 -42.48
CA ASN A 486 4.70 29.67 -42.14
C ASN A 486 3.99 28.30 -42.07
N ILE A 487 2.79 28.27 -41.48
CA ILE A 487 2.01 27.04 -41.26
C ILE A 487 1.65 26.31 -42.56
N LYS A 488 1.39 27.03 -43.66
CA LYS A 488 1.08 26.38 -44.95
C LYS A 488 2.28 25.62 -45.50
N ASP A 489 3.47 26.21 -45.41
CA ASP A 489 4.72 25.54 -45.77
C ASP A 489 4.98 24.32 -44.86
N LEU A 490 4.74 24.47 -43.56
CA LEU A 490 4.85 23.35 -42.60
C LEU A 490 3.91 22.19 -42.94
N LEU A 491 2.63 22.46 -43.18
CA LEU A 491 1.62 21.45 -43.52
C LEU A 491 1.99 20.69 -44.80
N ASN A 492 2.38 21.41 -45.85
CA ASN A 492 2.83 20.80 -47.11
C ASN A 492 4.02 19.85 -46.88
N LYS A 493 4.99 20.27 -46.05
CA LYS A 493 6.17 19.45 -45.72
C LYS A 493 5.79 18.23 -44.87
N MET A 494 4.77 18.32 -44.04
CA MET A 494 4.29 17.22 -43.19
C MET A 494 3.45 16.19 -43.97
N GLU A 495 2.65 16.59 -44.96
CA GLU A 495 1.78 15.67 -45.73
C GLU A 495 2.55 14.55 -46.44
N GLU A 496 3.76 14.83 -46.92
CA GLU A 496 4.61 13.87 -47.64
C GLU A 496 5.75 13.30 -46.77
N ALA A 497 5.68 13.50 -45.45
CA ALA A 497 6.79 13.19 -44.56
C ALA A 497 6.93 11.68 -44.27
N LEU A 498 8.05 11.10 -44.68
CA LEU A 498 8.55 9.82 -44.15
C LEU A 498 9.51 10.03 -42.98
N PRO A 499 9.42 9.26 -41.87
CA PRO A 499 10.36 9.38 -40.75
C PRO A 499 11.76 8.93 -41.15
N SER A 500 12.77 9.51 -40.50
CA SER A 500 14.11 8.92 -40.47
C SER A 500 14.15 7.86 -39.37
N ASN A 501 14.55 6.63 -39.71
CA ASN A 501 14.79 5.57 -38.72
C ASN A 501 16.26 5.60 -38.30
N THR A 502 16.52 5.81 -37.01
CA THR A 502 17.86 6.15 -36.51
C THR A 502 18.52 5.11 -35.61
N PHE A 503 17.99 3.88 -35.55
CA PHE A 503 18.38 2.74 -34.68
C PHE A 503 19.84 2.24 -34.78
N ASN A 504 20.74 2.98 -35.44
CA ASN A 504 22.11 2.56 -35.74
C ASN A 504 23.11 3.38 -34.90
N ASP A 505 23.81 2.71 -33.98
CA ASP A 505 24.68 3.34 -32.98
C ASP A 505 26.08 3.74 -33.49
N ASN A 506 26.48 3.29 -34.69
CA ASN A 506 27.84 3.50 -35.21
C ASN A 506 28.02 4.86 -35.90
N LYS A 507 27.47 5.94 -35.36
CA LYS A 507 27.57 7.28 -35.95
C LYS A 507 28.73 8.09 -35.37
N LYS A 508 29.46 8.79 -36.25
CA LYS A 508 30.58 9.66 -35.85
C LYS A 508 30.45 11.03 -36.48
N VAL A 509 30.53 12.08 -35.66
CA VAL A 509 30.50 13.48 -36.09
C VAL A 509 31.93 13.96 -36.33
N VAL A 510 32.22 14.40 -37.55
CA VAL A 510 33.52 14.96 -37.93
C VAL A 510 33.33 16.43 -38.27
N LEU A 511 34.07 17.31 -37.61
CA LEU A 511 34.02 18.76 -37.85
C LEU A 511 35.21 19.23 -38.67
N VAL A 512 34.97 20.02 -39.70
CA VAL A 512 36.01 20.61 -40.54
C VAL A 512 36.07 22.12 -40.32
N LEU A 513 37.26 22.58 -39.90
CA LEU A 513 37.55 23.98 -39.57
C LEU A 513 38.88 24.42 -40.22
N SER A 514 38.82 25.06 -41.38
CA SER A 514 39.99 25.64 -42.05
C SER A 514 39.77 27.06 -42.51
N ARG A 515 40.83 27.73 -42.94
CA ARG A 515 40.77 29.08 -43.51
C ARG A 515 40.22 29.07 -44.95
N GLN A 516 39.38 30.06 -45.30
CA GLN A 516 38.81 30.21 -46.64
C GLN A 516 39.18 31.52 -47.37
N LYS A 517 39.46 32.68 -46.73
CA LYS A 517 39.86 33.94 -47.43
C LYS A 517 40.50 35.04 -46.51
N GLU A 518 40.74 36.24 -47.06
CA GLU A 518 41.75 37.23 -46.58
C GLU A 518 41.40 38.04 -45.31
N ASP A 519 40.14 38.16 -44.90
CA ASP A 519 39.74 38.86 -43.66
C ASP A 519 39.68 37.89 -42.46
N GLY A 520 40.86 37.60 -41.90
CA GLY A 520 41.01 36.58 -40.88
C GLY A 520 40.30 36.88 -39.55
N LEU A 521 39.97 38.14 -39.24
CA LEU A 521 39.28 38.47 -37.99
C LEU A 521 37.78 38.21 -38.09
N ASN A 522 37.11 38.74 -39.12
CA ASN A 522 35.69 38.48 -39.34
C ASN A 522 35.41 36.99 -39.55
N GLU A 523 36.30 36.30 -40.28
CA GLU A 523 36.21 34.85 -40.45
C GLU A 523 36.36 34.10 -39.12
N LEU A 524 37.29 34.52 -38.24
CA LEU A 524 37.48 33.92 -36.92
C LEU A 524 36.26 34.15 -36.03
N LEU A 525 35.72 35.38 -35.99
CA LEU A 525 34.56 35.73 -35.18
C LEU A 525 33.32 34.92 -35.60
N ASN A 526 33.03 34.83 -36.89
CA ASN A 526 31.89 34.07 -37.41
C ASN A 526 32.04 32.56 -37.11
N LYS A 527 33.19 31.95 -37.41
CA LYS A 527 33.42 30.53 -37.13
C LYS A 527 33.41 30.21 -35.64
N ALA A 528 33.96 31.10 -34.82
CA ALA A 528 33.90 30.93 -33.36
C ALA A 528 32.47 31.04 -32.84
N PHE A 529 31.66 31.94 -33.40
CA PHE A 529 30.24 32.05 -33.08
C PHE A 529 29.46 30.78 -33.46
N LEU A 530 29.62 30.28 -34.69
CA LEU A 530 28.98 29.03 -35.14
C LEU A 530 29.45 27.82 -34.32
N TYR A 531 30.74 27.75 -34.01
CA TYR A 531 31.29 26.70 -33.14
C TYR A 531 30.68 26.74 -31.73
N ARG A 532 30.54 27.93 -31.12
CA ARG A 532 29.85 28.09 -29.83
C ARG A 532 28.39 27.65 -29.92
N LYS A 533 27.67 28.09 -30.97
CA LYS A 533 26.29 27.67 -31.22
C LYS A 533 26.14 26.16 -31.31
N MET A 534 27.03 25.46 -32.02
CA MET A 534 27.05 23.99 -32.06
C MET A 534 27.24 23.37 -30.66
N GLN A 535 28.17 23.91 -29.87
CA GLN A 535 28.40 23.43 -28.51
C GLN A 535 27.17 23.65 -27.61
N ASP A 536 26.49 24.79 -27.75
CA ASP A 536 25.30 25.12 -26.97
C ASP A 536 24.17 24.10 -27.21
N ILE A 537 24.01 23.62 -28.45
CA ILE A 537 23.03 22.59 -28.79
C ILE A 537 23.53 21.14 -28.60
N ASN A 538 24.61 20.94 -27.84
CA ASN A 538 25.22 19.65 -27.50
C ASN A 538 25.86 18.86 -28.67
N ILE A 539 26.23 19.53 -29.77
CA ILE A 539 26.97 18.85 -30.84
C ILE A 539 28.45 18.77 -30.48
N LYS A 540 28.91 17.57 -30.13
CA LYS A 540 30.31 17.27 -29.84
C LYS A 540 30.91 16.45 -30.99
N PRO A 541 31.87 17.01 -31.76
CA PRO A 541 32.53 16.24 -32.80
C PRO A 541 33.45 15.18 -32.20
N ASP A 542 33.35 13.94 -32.68
CA ASP A 542 34.30 12.86 -32.39
C ASP A 542 35.70 13.18 -32.94
N TYR A 543 35.75 13.82 -34.11
CA TYR A 543 36.99 14.24 -34.75
C TYR A 543 36.89 15.67 -35.25
N ILE A 544 37.96 16.44 -35.08
CA ILE A 544 38.08 17.79 -35.64
C ILE A 544 39.26 17.83 -36.61
N PHE A 545 38.98 18.10 -37.88
CA PHE A 545 39.98 18.38 -38.89
C PHE A 545 40.16 19.88 -38.99
N SER A 546 41.27 20.36 -38.43
CA SER A 546 41.59 21.78 -38.39
C SER A 546 43.02 22.08 -38.80
N ASP A 547 43.21 23.17 -39.54
CA ASP A 547 44.52 23.81 -39.72
C ASP A 547 44.87 24.70 -38.50
N GLU A 548 46.00 25.42 -38.55
CA GLU A 548 46.39 26.35 -37.48
C GLU A 548 45.36 27.49 -37.27
N PHE A 549 44.59 27.84 -38.30
CA PHE A 549 43.49 28.81 -38.18
C PHE A 549 42.29 28.21 -37.43
N GLY A 550 41.88 26.99 -37.75
CA GLY A 550 40.82 26.28 -37.03
C GLY A 550 41.16 26.08 -35.54
N LYS A 551 42.43 25.83 -35.20
CA LYS A 551 42.89 25.81 -33.79
C LYS A 551 42.70 27.16 -33.10
N LEU A 552 42.93 28.28 -33.80
CA LEU A 552 42.67 29.61 -33.25
C LEU A 552 41.19 29.85 -33.02
N VAL A 553 40.32 29.44 -33.96
CA VAL A 553 38.86 29.50 -33.80
C VAL A 553 38.42 28.79 -32.52
N ILE A 554 38.86 27.54 -32.31
CA ILE A 554 38.52 26.74 -31.12
C ILE A 554 39.02 27.41 -29.84
N ASN A 555 40.27 27.92 -29.84
CA ASN A 555 40.83 28.58 -28.67
C ASN A 555 40.10 29.87 -28.32
N TYR A 556 39.75 30.68 -29.33
CA TYR A 556 39.00 31.92 -29.11
C TYR A 556 37.56 31.63 -28.66
N ALA A 557 36.88 30.68 -29.30
CA ALA A 557 35.54 30.25 -28.93
C ALA A 557 35.46 29.79 -27.46
N ASN A 558 36.46 29.04 -26.99
CA ASN A 558 36.58 28.59 -25.60
C ASN A 558 37.23 29.61 -24.65
N ASN A 559 37.37 30.88 -25.07
CA ASN A 559 37.96 31.97 -24.28
C ASN A 559 39.40 31.70 -23.77
N LYS A 560 40.18 30.85 -24.47
CA LYS A 560 41.58 30.54 -24.14
C LYS A 560 42.58 31.58 -24.67
N ILE A 561 42.16 32.43 -25.59
CA ILE A 561 42.94 33.54 -26.14
C ILE A 561 42.05 34.78 -26.25
N THR A 562 42.62 35.96 -26.06
CA THR A 562 41.94 37.24 -26.25
C THR A 562 41.83 37.61 -27.73
N GLU A 563 40.95 38.55 -28.07
CA GLU A 563 40.83 39.06 -29.44
C GLU A 563 42.15 39.67 -29.95
N ALA A 564 42.87 40.41 -29.09
CA ALA A 564 44.17 40.98 -29.42
C ALA A 564 45.22 39.90 -29.75
N GLU A 565 45.24 38.80 -29.00
CA GLU A 565 46.12 37.66 -29.25
C GLU A 565 45.72 36.90 -30.53
N ALA A 566 44.42 36.76 -30.80
CA ALA A 566 43.92 36.15 -32.02
C ALA A 566 44.36 36.96 -33.26
N ILE A 567 44.19 38.28 -33.25
CA ILE A 567 44.65 39.18 -34.33
C ILE A 567 46.15 39.00 -34.60
N LYS A 568 46.96 38.98 -33.55
CA LYS A 568 48.42 38.80 -33.67
C LYS A 568 48.79 37.43 -34.24
N LYS A 569 48.08 36.37 -33.86
CA LYS A 569 48.37 35.02 -34.38
C LYS A 569 47.87 34.84 -35.81
N ILE A 570 46.74 35.45 -36.18
CA ILE A 570 46.21 35.43 -37.56
C ILE A 570 47.23 35.99 -38.57
N SER A 571 47.94 37.08 -38.21
CA SER A 571 48.92 37.71 -39.10
C SER A 571 50.19 36.87 -39.34
N LEU A 572 50.41 35.82 -38.54
CA LEU A 572 51.59 34.93 -38.60
C LEU A 572 51.31 33.59 -39.30
N LEU A 573 50.07 33.31 -39.73
CA LEU A 573 49.69 32.02 -40.31
C LEU A 573 50.18 31.87 -41.76
N SER A 574 50.79 30.72 -42.07
CA SER A 574 51.16 30.31 -43.43
C SER A 574 49.95 29.95 -44.29
N LYS A 575 50.03 30.13 -45.61
CA LYS A 575 48.93 29.83 -46.57
C LYS A 575 48.80 28.36 -47.00
N GLU A 576 49.71 27.45 -46.61
CA GLU A 576 49.67 26.05 -47.06
C GLU A 576 48.76 25.16 -46.19
N ILE A 577 47.74 24.55 -46.82
CA ILE A 577 46.84 23.56 -46.21
C ILE A 577 47.18 22.18 -46.82
N LYS A 578 47.50 21.18 -45.98
CA LYS A 578 47.72 19.79 -46.43
C LYS A 578 46.39 19.04 -46.52
N ILE A 579 45.81 18.95 -47.72
CA ILE A 579 44.47 18.38 -47.97
C ILE A 579 44.49 16.83 -48.08
N LYS A 580 45.55 16.24 -48.64
CA LYS A 580 45.59 14.79 -48.96
C LYS A 580 45.45 13.83 -47.77
N SER A 581 45.83 14.22 -46.55
CA SER A 581 45.75 13.32 -45.39
C SER A 581 44.32 13.12 -44.86
N TYR A 582 43.39 14.05 -45.10
CA TYR A 582 42.05 13.98 -44.51
C TYR A 582 41.13 13.00 -45.24
N HIS A 583 41.28 12.86 -46.57
CA HIS A 583 40.48 11.90 -47.35
C HIS A 583 40.80 10.44 -46.95
N GLU A 584 42.08 10.10 -46.75
CA GLU A 584 42.47 8.75 -46.31
C GLU A 584 41.92 8.41 -44.92
N ILE A 585 41.90 9.39 -44.01
CA ILE A 585 41.33 9.24 -42.67
C ILE A 585 39.81 9.04 -42.75
N LEU A 586 39.10 9.83 -43.57
CA LEU A 586 37.66 9.68 -43.75
C LEU A 586 37.29 8.32 -44.36
N ASP A 587 38.00 7.87 -45.40
CA ASP A 587 37.78 6.56 -46.01
C ASP A 587 37.98 5.42 -45.00
N LYS A 588 38.97 5.55 -44.11
CA LYS A 588 39.19 4.57 -43.06
C LYS A 588 38.07 4.60 -42.02
N LEU A 589 37.61 5.78 -41.60
CA LEU A 589 36.57 5.93 -40.59
C LEU A 589 35.20 5.45 -41.10
N SER A 590 34.87 5.70 -42.37
CA SER A 590 33.55 5.40 -42.93
C SER A 590 33.31 3.93 -43.29
N ARG A 591 34.34 3.08 -43.19
CA ARG A 591 34.21 1.61 -43.34
C ARG A 591 33.39 0.98 -42.23
N ASP A 592 33.61 1.46 -40.99
CA ASP A 592 33.00 0.89 -39.78
C ASP A 592 31.92 1.81 -39.18
N ASN A 593 31.81 3.06 -39.65
CA ASN A 593 30.93 4.08 -39.08
C ASN A 593 30.15 4.84 -40.16
N GLU A 594 28.99 5.35 -39.79
CA GLU A 594 28.28 6.38 -40.54
C GLU A 594 28.79 7.75 -40.11
N ILE A 595 29.44 8.47 -41.03
CA ILE A 595 30.12 9.74 -40.74
C ILE A 595 29.20 10.91 -41.08
N ILE A 596 28.99 11.80 -40.11
CA ILE A 596 28.36 13.10 -40.34
C ILE A 596 29.46 14.16 -40.37
N LEU A 597 29.81 14.62 -41.56
CA LEU A 597 30.87 15.60 -41.80
C LEU A 597 30.30 17.02 -41.81
N ILE A 598 30.47 17.76 -40.72
CA ILE A 598 30.05 19.16 -40.58
C ILE A 598 31.17 20.07 -41.04
N GLN A 599 30.92 20.93 -42.04
CA GLN A 599 31.90 21.85 -42.59
C GLN A 599 31.51 23.30 -42.30
N LEU A 600 32.42 24.05 -41.67
CA LEU A 600 32.37 25.52 -41.61
C LEU A 600 33.19 26.16 -42.76
N SER A 601 33.84 25.32 -43.57
CA SER A 601 34.69 25.68 -44.69
C SER A 601 34.86 24.50 -45.64
N GLU A 602 34.80 24.76 -46.95
CA GLU A 602 35.14 23.80 -48.01
C GLU A 602 36.64 23.49 -47.97
N LEU A 603 36.98 22.35 -47.37
CA LEU A 603 38.34 21.79 -47.33
C LEU A 603 38.45 20.57 -48.27
N LEU A 604 37.34 19.89 -48.51
CA LEU A 604 37.18 18.73 -49.40
C LEU A 604 36.06 19.05 -50.39
N GLY A 605 36.30 18.86 -51.68
CA GLY A 605 35.29 19.12 -52.71
C GLY A 605 34.17 18.08 -52.68
N LYS A 606 32.93 18.49 -53.02
CA LYS A 606 31.75 17.59 -53.08
C LYS A 606 31.99 16.31 -53.88
N GLU A 607 32.76 16.38 -54.97
CA GLU A 607 33.07 15.21 -55.80
C GLU A 607 33.97 14.17 -55.11
N GLU A 608 34.82 14.57 -54.16
CA GLU A 608 35.67 13.64 -53.40
C GLU A 608 34.87 12.97 -52.28
N ILE A 609 34.04 13.74 -51.57
CA ILE A 609 33.20 13.20 -50.49
C ILE A 609 32.14 12.24 -51.05
N ASN A 610 31.54 12.55 -52.21
CA ASN A 610 30.55 11.68 -52.85
C ASN A 610 31.12 10.31 -53.28
N LYS A 611 32.45 10.13 -53.33
CA LYS A 611 33.08 8.84 -53.59
C LYS A 611 33.16 7.94 -52.36
N LEU A 612 33.02 8.52 -51.16
CA LEU A 612 33.06 7.80 -49.90
C LEU A 612 31.68 7.22 -49.57
N GLN A 613 31.62 5.94 -49.25
CA GLN A 613 30.40 5.33 -48.71
C GLN A 613 30.22 5.74 -47.24
N ASN A 614 28.97 5.86 -46.81
CA ASN A 614 28.59 6.18 -45.43
C ASN A 614 29.09 7.54 -44.90
N VAL A 615 29.23 8.55 -45.76
CA VAL A 615 29.57 9.93 -45.35
C VAL A 615 28.47 10.89 -45.77
N LYS A 616 27.84 11.56 -44.80
CA LYS A 616 26.87 12.63 -45.02
C LYS A 616 27.53 13.98 -44.75
N GLN A 617 27.59 14.85 -45.77
CA GLN A 617 28.17 16.19 -45.65
C GLN A 617 27.10 17.20 -45.26
N LEU A 618 27.38 18.03 -44.25
CA LEU A 618 26.54 19.13 -43.78
C LEU A 618 27.33 20.45 -43.79
N ASP A 619 26.76 21.50 -44.39
CA ASP A 619 27.37 22.83 -44.41
C ASP A 619 26.77 23.70 -43.30
N LEU A 620 27.57 24.08 -42.30
CA LEU A 620 27.11 24.96 -41.23
C LEU A 620 27.47 26.42 -41.55
N SER A 621 26.45 27.22 -41.81
CA SER A 621 26.50 28.67 -41.93
C SER A 621 25.34 29.32 -41.17
N GLU A 622 25.36 30.64 -40.98
CA GLU A 622 24.23 31.35 -40.37
C GLU A 622 22.91 31.13 -41.14
N GLU A 623 22.95 31.20 -42.48
CA GLU A 623 21.79 30.99 -43.36
C GLU A 623 21.27 29.53 -43.36
N LYS A 624 22.14 28.55 -43.08
CA LYS A 624 21.79 27.13 -43.08
C LYS A 624 21.67 26.54 -41.67
N TYR A 625 21.68 27.39 -40.64
CA TYR A 625 21.80 26.93 -39.25
C TYR A 625 20.69 25.97 -38.85
N LEU A 626 19.42 26.35 -39.04
CA LEU A 626 18.27 25.50 -38.70
C LEU A 626 18.20 24.25 -39.59
N ASN A 627 18.51 24.36 -40.88
CA ASN A 627 18.58 23.21 -41.79
C ASN A 627 19.67 22.21 -41.37
N THR A 628 20.81 22.68 -40.88
CA THR A 628 21.87 21.81 -40.36
C THR A 628 21.42 21.10 -39.09
N ILE A 629 20.74 21.80 -38.18
CA ILE A 629 20.17 21.19 -36.96
C ILE A 629 19.15 20.11 -37.32
N LYS A 630 18.24 20.42 -38.26
CA LYS A 630 17.28 19.45 -38.80
C LYS A 630 18.00 18.20 -39.27
N GLU A 631 19.01 18.34 -40.12
CA GLU A 631 19.71 17.19 -40.68
C GLU A 631 20.50 16.41 -39.62
N LEU A 632 21.06 17.07 -38.61
CA LEU A 632 21.72 16.40 -37.47
C LEU A 632 20.73 15.58 -36.66
N TYR A 633 19.59 16.17 -36.32
CA TYR A 633 18.52 15.50 -35.57
C TYR A 633 17.99 14.28 -36.35
N GLU A 634 17.68 14.45 -37.63
CA GLU A 634 17.23 13.37 -38.52
C GLU A 634 18.28 12.27 -38.72
N SER A 635 19.57 12.60 -38.57
CA SER A 635 20.67 11.63 -38.63
C SER A 635 20.89 10.92 -37.31
N GLY A 636 20.20 11.30 -36.24
CA GLY A 636 20.23 10.58 -34.98
C GLY A 636 20.93 11.30 -33.83
N ILE A 637 21.48 12.49 -34.07
CA ILE A 637 22.26 13.23 -33.10
C ILE A 637 21.32 13.97 -32.13
N GLU A 638 21.62 13.86 -30.83
CA GLU A 638 20.88 14.57 -29.78
C GLU A 638 21.10 16.08 -29.87
N ILE A 639 20.00 16.83 -29.78
CA ILE A 639 19.99 18.30 -29.83
C ILE A 639 19.55 18.83 -28.47
N ASN A 640 20.34 19.74 -27.88
CA ASN A 640 19.85 20.52 -26.74
C ASN A 640 18.92 21.63 -27.23
N TRP A 641 17.65 21.28 -27.37
CA TRP A 641 16.60 22.20 -27.83
C TRP A 641 16.43 23.39 -26.90
N THR A 642 16.55 23.25 -25.58
CA THR A 642 16.39 24.37 -24.63
C THR A 642 17.39 25.49 -24.92
N ASN A 643 18.65 25.15 -25.21
CA ASN A 643 19.66 26.15 -25.53
C ASN A 643 19.46 26.81 -26.91
N LEU A 644 18.76 26.15 -27.85
CA LEU A 644 18.41 26.77 -29.14
C LEU A 644 17.53 28.02 -28.95
N TYR A 645 16.68 28.01 -27.92
CA TYR A 645 15.77 29.10 -27.59
C TYR A 645 16.32 30.05 -26.51
N LYS A 646 17.59 29.89 -26.11
CA LYS A 646 18.20 30.72 -25.06
C LYS A 646 18.18 32.19 -25.47
N GLY A 647 17.63 33.03 -24.59
CA GLY A 647 17.48 34.47 -24.84
C GLY A 647 16.21 34.85 -25.62
N THR A 648 15.39 33.88 -26.02
CA THR A 648 14.06 34.14 -26.59
C THR A 648 12.99 34.27 -25.48
N ALA A 649 12.05 35.20 -25.66
CA ALA A 649 10.94 35.41 -24.74
C ALA A 649 9.74 34.53 -25.11
N VAL A 650 9.92 33.21 -25.03
CA VAL A 650 8.87 32.21 -25.30
C VAL A 650 8.30 31.64 -24.00
N GLU A 651 7.02 31.27 -24.04
CA GLU A 651 6.30 30.56 -22.97
C GLU A 651 5.87 29.19 -23.49
N LYS A 652 5.62 28.25 -22.56
CA LYS A 652 5.00 26.97 -22.93
C LYS A 652 3.53 27.18 -23.25
N ILE A 653 2.99 26.35 -24.14
CA ILE A 653 1.55 26.29 -24.46
C ILE A 653 1.06 24.86 -24.33
N SER A 654 -0.26 24.68 -24.21
CA SER A 654 -0.87 23.37 -24.46
C SER A 654 -0.74 23.03 -25.95
N ALA A 655 -0.20 21.85 -26.23
CA ALA A 655 0.04 21.35 -27.57
C ALA A 655 -0.11 19.82 -27.58
N PRO A 656 -0.35 19.19 -28.74
CA PRO A 656 -0.56 17.74 -28.83
C PRO A 656 0.52 16.94 -28.08
N THR A 657 0.08 16.01 -27.25
CA THR A 657 0.93 15.10 -26.47
C THR A 657 1.34 13.89 -27.31
N TYR A 658 1.83 12.82 -26.68
CA TYR A 658 2.23 11.60 -27.38
C TYR A 658 1.00 10.72 -27.65
N VAL A 659 0.83 10.25 -28.88
CA VAL A 659 -0.22 9.30 -29.25
C VAL A 659 0.27 7.88 -28.98
N PHE A 660 -0.20 7.30 -27.88
CA PHE A 660 0.10 5.94 -27.44
C PHE A 660 -0.43 4.87 -28.41
N ASP A 661 0.33 3.77 -28.56
CA ASP A 661 -0.11 2.63 -29.37
C ASP A 661 -1.26 1.86 -28.69
N LYS A 662 -2.40 1.76 -29.38
CA LYS A 662 -3.58 1.00 -28.93
C LYS A 662 -3.35 -0.52 -29.00
N ASN A 663 -2.66 -1.11 -28.01
CA ASN A 663 -2.53 -2.58 -27.87
C ASN A 663 -3.60 -3.13 -26.91
N LYS A 664 -4.30 -4.19 -27.31
CA LYS A 664 -5.36 -4.80 -26.49
C LYS A 664 -4.76 -5.63 -25.35
N HIS A 665 -5.24 -5.37 -24.15
CA HIS A 665 -4.90 -6.07 -22.91
C HIS A 665 -6.16 -6.34 -22.10
N TRP A 666 -6.53 -7.61 -21.98
CA TRP A 666 -7.73 -8.01 -21.26
C TRP A 666 -7.66 -9.47 -20.78
N ILE A 667 -8.11 -9.72 -19.55
CA ILE A 667 -8.37 -11.08 -19.07
C ILE A 667 -9.78 -11.49 -19.46
N TYR A 668 -9.84 -12.54 -20.26
CA TYR A 668 -11.07 -13.25 -20.51
C TYR A 668 -11.18 -14.39 -19.50
N PRO A 669 -12.20 -14.41 -18.62
CA PRO A 669 -12.38 -15.52 -17.69
C PRO A 669 -12.46 -16.84 -18.48
N LYS A 670 -11.71 -17.85 -18.04
CA LYS A 670 -11.84 -19.24 -18.54
C LYS A 670 -13.26 -19.70 -18.22
N GLU A 671 -14.05 -19.83 -19.28
CA GLU A 671 -15.40 -20.40 -19.32
C GLU A 671 -16.42 -19.87 -18.30
N ARG A 672 -17.05 -18.77 -18.71
CA ARG A 672 -18.34 -18.23 -18.23
C ARG A 672 -19.53 -19.23 -18.31
N VAL A 673 -19.29 -20.51 -18.62
CA VAL A 673 -20.31 -21.56 -18.83
C VAL A 673 -20.52 -22.43 -17.59
N GLU A 674 -19.54 -22.50 -16.68
CA GLU A 674 -19.72 -23.22 -15.40
C GLU A 674 -20.22 -22.29 -14.27
N ALA A 675 -19.91 -20.99 -14.34
CA ALA A 675 -20.40 -19.97 -13.41
C ALA A 675 -21.93 -19.75 -13.54
N GLN A 676 -22.49 -19.71 -14.75
CA GLN A 676 -23.95 -19.58 -14.95
C GLN A 676 -24.76 -20.79 -14.47
N LYS A 677 -24.14 -21.98 -14.36
CA LYS A 677 -24.77 -23.17 -13.76
C LYS A 677 -24.75 -23.15 -12.23
N LYS A 678 -23.79 -22.45 -11.62
CA LYS A 678 -23.76 -22.18 -10.18
C LYS A 678 -24.65 -21.00 -9.79
N ASP A 679 -24.76 -19.98 -10.64
CA ASP A 679 -25.64 -18.82 -10.43
C ASP A 679 -27.13 -19.21 -10.38
N ASN A 680 -27.56 -20.22 -11.14
CA ASN A 680 -28.94 -20.72 -11.03
C ASN A 680 -29.20 -21.59 -9.78
N LEU A 681 -28.16 -21.96 -9.04
CA LEU A 681 -28.27 -22.68 -7.76
C LEU A 681 -28.06 -21.77 -6.54
N LEU A 682 -27.43 -20.60 -6.73
CA LEU A 682 -27.17 -19.60 -5.69
C LEU A 682 -28.18 -18.44 -5.71
N LYS A 683 -28.94 -18.28 -6.80
CA LYS A 683 -30.05 -17.31 -6.93
C LYS A 683 -31.25 -17.56 -6.00
N GLU A 684 -31.25 -18.62 -5.21
CA GLU A 684 -32.26 -18.86 -4.17
C GLU A 684 -31.78 -18.51 -2.75
N GLU A 685 -30.51 -18.14 -2.51
CA GLU A 685 -29.98 -17.95 -1.14
C GLU A 685 -29.45 -16.53 -0.78
N GLU A 686 -29.26 -15.60 -1.73
CA GLU A 686 -28.57 -14.32 -1.46
C GLU A 686 -29.40 -13.03 -1.69
N GLU A 687 -30.74 -13.09 -1.65
CA GLU A 687 -31.58 -11.89 -1.42
C GLU A 687 -31.52 -11.47 0.06
N LEU A 688 -30.36 -11.05 0.60
CA LEU A 688 -30.29 -10.38 1.91
C LEU A 688 -28.90 -9.75 2.11
N VAL A 689 -28.75 -8.44 1.84
CA VAL A 689 -28.52 -7.41 2.89
C VAL A 689 -27.77 -6.14 2.43
N GLU A 690 -28.52 -5.03 2.46
CA GLU A 690 -28.06 -3.69 2.82
C GLU A 690 -28.42 -3.46 4.31
N SER A 691 -27.54 -2.82 5.10
CA SER A 691 -27.52 -2.87 6.58
C SER A 691 -27.31 -4.29 7.07
N ILE A 692 -26.13 -4.71 7.56
CA ILE A 692 -25.97 -6.10 8.03
C ILE A 692 -27.17 -6.42 8.93
N SER A 693 -28.15 -7.17 8.40
CA SER A 693 -29.44 -7.26 9.05
C SER A 693 -29.18 -7.99 10.34
N ASP A 694 -30.07 -7.86 11.31
CA ASP A 694 -29.91 -8.66 12.52
C ASP A 694 -29.75 -10.16 12.15
N GLU A 695 -30.28 -10.60 10.99
CA GLU A 695 -30.07 -11.91 10.36
C GLU A 695 -28.71 -12.13 9.68
N ASN A 696 -28.10 -11.15 8.97
CA ASN A 696 -26.75 -11.33 8.42
C ASN A 696 -25.65 -11.18 9.47
N ILE A 697 -25.84 -10.35 10.50
CA ILE A 697 -24.89 -10.28 11.64
C ILE A 697 -24.90 -11.63 12.33
N LYS A 698 -26.09 -12.22 12.47
CA LYS A 698 -26.26 -13.58 12.93
C LYS A 698 -25.58 -14.59 12.01
N SER A 699 -25.76 -14.53 10.69
CA SER A 699 -25.11 -15.46 9.74
C SER A 699 -23.57 -15.39 9.81
N ILE A 700 -23.00 -14.17 9.81
CA ILE A 700 -21.54 -13.99 9.93
C ILE A 700 -21.02 -14.50 11.28
N LEU A 701 -21.75 -14.23 12.37
CA LEU A 701 -21.40 -14.80 13.68
C LEU A 701 -21.52 -16.32 13.69
N HIS A 702 -22.49 -16.89 12.97
CA HIS A 702 -22.69 -18.34 12.86
C HIS A 702 -21.49 -18.99 12.18
N GLU A 703 -21.06 -18.44 11.03
CA GLU A 703 -19.85 -18.88 10.34
C GLU A 703 -18.61 -18.77 11.24
N ILE A 704 -18.43 -17.63 11.94
CA ILE A 704 -17.28 -17.44 12.84
C ILE A 704 -17.30 -18.49 13.96
N TRP A 705 -18.44 -18.74 14.60
CA TRP A 705 -18.55 -19.75 15.65
C TRP A 705 -18.28 -21.16 15.11
N CYS A 706 -18.83 -21.52 13.95
CA CYS A 706 -18.62 -22.82 13.30
C CYS A 706 -17.14 -23.00 12.89
N GLU A 707 -16.49 -21.98 12.34
CA GLU A 707 -15.06 -21.99 11.99
C GLU A 707 -14.18 -22.12 13.23
N VAL A 708 -14.45 -21.33 14.28
CA VAL A 708 -13.65 -21.30 15.51
C VAL A 708 -13.80 -22.58 16.32
N LEU A 709 -15.00 -23.16 16.35
CA LEU A 709 -15.30 -24.39 17.11
C LEU A 709 -15.14 -25.67 16.27
N GLU A 710 -14.91 -25.54 14.96
CA GLU A 710 -14.90 -26.65 13.99
C GLU A 710 -16.19 -27.49 14.05
N LEU A 711 -17.34 -26.82 14.04
CA LEU A 711 -18.66 -27.43 14.06
C LEU A 711 -19.38 -27.17 12.74
N ASP A 712 -20.20 -28.13 12.29
CA ASP A 712 -20.98 -27.99 11.07
C ASP A 712 -22.20 -27.07 11.27
N GLU A 713 -22.75 -26.98 12.49
CA GLU A 713 -23.95 -26.19 12.80
C GLU A 713 -24.04 -25.83 14.30
N ILE A 714 -24.68 -24.70 14.62
CA ILE A 714 -25.01 -24.20 15.97
C ILE A 714 -26.41 -23.57 16.02
N LYS A 715 -27.02 -23.49 17.21
CA LYS A 715 -28.37 -22.95 17.47
C LYS A 715 -28.32 -21.70 18.37
N ASP A 716 -29.41 -20.94 18.41
CA ASP A 716 -29.51 -19.70 19.21
C ASP A 716 -29.35 -19.92 20.70
N GLU A 717 -29.80 -21.07 21.19
CA GLU A 717 -29.68 -21.46 22.60
C GLU A 717 -28.32 -22.09 22.94
N ASP A 718 -27.51 -22.40 21.93
CA ASP A 718 -26.23 -23.06 22.14
C ASP A 718 -25.26 -22.07 22.81
N ASP A 719 -24.68 -22.52 23.90
CA ASP A 719 -23.71 -21.78 24.68
C ASP A 719 -22.30 -22.03 24.14
N PHE A 720 -21.53 -20.95 23.94
CA PHE A 720 -20.19 -20.98 23.37
C PHE A 720 -19.27 -21.98 24.10
N PHE A 721 -19.36 -22.01 25.43
CA PHE A 721 -18.54 -22.86 26.27
C PHE A 721 -19.08 -24.29 26.33
N ASP A 722 -20.40 -24.47 26.20
CA ASP A 722 -21.00 -25.81 26.12
C ASP A 722 -20.57 -26.56 24.86
N LEU A 723 -20.39 -25.83 23.75
CA LEU A 723 -19.96 -26.33 22.45
C LEU A 723 -18.44 -26.57 22.34
N GLY A 724 -17.69 -26.40 23.43
CA GLY A 724 -16.23 -26.61 23.45
C GLY A 724 -15.40 -25.34 23.23
N GLY A 725 -16.04 -24.17 23.22
CA GLY A 725 -15.35 -22.88 23.26
C GLY A 725 -14.56 -22.71 24.55
N ASN A 726 -13.32 -22.25 24.43
CA ASN A 726 -12.43 -21.97 25.54
C ASN A 726 -11.87 -20.54 25.41
N SER A 727 -10.99 -20.11 26.31
CA SER A 727 -10.45 -18.75 26.26
C SER A 727 -9.66 -18.41 25.00
N LEU A 728 -9.02 -19.40 24.37
CA LEU A 728 -8.33 -19.20 23.10
C LEU A 728 -9.33 -19.09 21.93
N ALA A 729 -10.29 -20.00 21.85
CA ALA A 729 -11.36 -19.96 20.87
C ALA A 729 -12.16 -18.66 20.97
N GLY A 730 -12.49 -18.22 22.20
CA GLY A 730 -13.21 -16.97 22.44
C GLY A 730 -12.41 -15.73 22.00
N MET A 731 -11.08 -15.75 22.12
CA MET A 731 -10.25 -14.67 21.55
C MET A 731 -10.23 -14.68 20.03
N MET A 732 -10.10 -15.86 19.40
CA MET A 732 -10.16 -15.99 17.94
C MET A 732 -11.52 -15.51 17.41
N LEU A 733 -12.57 -15.82 18.15
CA LEU A 733 -13.93 -15.37 17.86
C LEU A 733 -14.07 -13.85 17.92
N ILE A 734 -13.60 -13.25 19.01
CA ILE A 734 -13.61 -11.79 19.20
C ILE A 734 -12.85 -11.09 18.07
N GLU A 735 -11.70 -11.64 17.67
CA GLU A 735 -10.87 -11.09 16.60
C GLU A 735 -11.55 -11.20 15.24
N GLU A 736 -12.10 -12.35 14.88
CA GLU A 736 -12.82 -12.53 13.61
C GLU A 736 -14.09 -11.67 13.57
N VAL A 737 -14.73 -11.42 14.72
CA VAL A 737 -15.82 -10.43 14.82
C VAL A 737 -15.32 -9.00 14.64
N GLU A 738 -14.20 -8.62 15.25
CA GLU A 738 -13.59 -7.30 15.06
C GLU A 738 -13.08 -7.10 13.62
N GLU A 739 -12.63 -8.17 12.96
CA GLU A 739 -12.18 -8.15 11.56
C GLU A 739 -13.36 -8.06 10.59
N LYS A 740 -14.34 -8.96 10.69
CA LYS A 740 -15.47 -9.08 9.74
C LYS A 740 -16.57 -8.04 10.00
N LEU A 741 -16.86 -7.72 11.27
CA LEU A 741 -17.95 -6.82 11.67
C LEU A 741 -17.47 -5.47 12.19
N LYS A 742 -16.15 -5.25 12.27
CA LYS A 742 -15.51 -3.99 12.70
C LYS A 742 -15.96 -3.54 14.09
N VAL A 743 -16.42 -4.41 14.99
CA VAL A 743 -16.78 -4.04 16.36
C VAL A 743 -15.93 -4.78 17.37
N THR A 744 -15.41 -4.05 18.35
CA THR A 744 -14.62 -4.65 19.44
C THR A 744 -15.58 -5.26 20.46
N ILE A 745 -15.53 -6.58 20.58
CA ILE A 745 -16.12 -7.32 21.69
C ILE A 745 -15.01 -7.53 22.72
N LYS A 746 -15.22 -7.07 23.95
CA LYS A 746 -14.30 -7.38 25.04
C LYS A 746 -14.52 -8.82 25.48
N TYR A 747 -13.48 -9.46 26.00
CA TYR A 747 -13.64 -10.84 26.47
C TYR A 747 -14.67 -10.94 27.61
N ASP A 748 -14.74 -9.93 28.48
CA ASP A 748 -15.81 -9.81 29.50
C ASP A 748 -17.21 -9.84 28.87
N GLU A 749 -17.41 -9.21 27.70
CA GLU A 749 -18.71 -9.14 27.05
C GLU A 749 -19.08 -10.46 26.36
N LEU A 750 -18.11 -11.18 25.77
CA LEU A 750 -18.34 -12.55 25.29
C LEU A 750 -18.75 -13.48 26.45
N PHE A 751 -18.15 -13.27 27.61
CA PHE A 751 -18.44 -14.05 28.80
C PHE A 751 -19.80 -13.71 29.43
N GLU A 752 -20.25 -12.47 29.35
CA GLU A 752 -21.60 -12.07 29.81
C GLU A 752 -22.70 -12.52 28.84
N HIS A 753 -22.38 -12.67 27.56
CA HIS A 753 -23.30 -13.01 26.47
C HIS A 753 -22.91 -14.35 25.81
N GLN A 754 -23.12 -15.45 26.53
CA GLN A 754 -22.52 -16.75 26.21
C GLN A 754 -23.29 -17.58 25.19
N THR A 755 -24.61 -17.40 25.12
CA THR A 755 -25.41 -18.06 24.08
C THR A 755 -25.23 -17.34 22.75
N PHE A 756 -25.28 -18.08 21.66
CA PHE A 756 -25.17 -17.53 20.32
C PHE A 756 -26.14 -16.35 20.12
N GLY A 757 -27.40 -16.51 20.52
CA GLY A 757 -28.42 -15.47 20.40
C GLY A 757 -28.17 -14.22 21.27
N GLU A 758 -27.52 -14.36 22.43
CA GLU A 758 -27.14 -13.21 23.28
C GLU A 758 -25.96 -12.44 22.68
N LEU A 759 -24.93 -13.14 22.21
CA LEU A 759 -23.77 -12.53 21.58
C LEU A 759 -24.16 -11.83 20.28
N THR A 760 -25.05 -12.43 19.49
CA THR A 760 -25.61 -11.82 18.29
C THR A 760 -26.30 -10.49 18.63
N LYS A 761 -27.14 -10.44 19.67
CA LYS A 761 -27.80 -9.19 20.10
C LYS A 761 -26.80 -8.12 20.57
N LEU A 762 -25.79 -8.51 21.35
CA LEU A 762 -24.73 -7.59 21.77
C LEU A 762 -24.01 -7.01 20.55
N THR A 763 -23.59 -7.87 19.62
CA THR A 763 -22.84 -7.51 18.42
C THR A 763 -23.66 -6.57 17.54
N ILE A 764 -24.93 -6.90 17.31
CA ILE A 764 -25.90 -6.04 16.62
C ILE A 764 -25.97 -4.66 17.29
N ASN A 765 -26.10 -4.59 18.61
CA ASN A 765 -26.16 -3.33 19.35
C ASN A 765 -24.86 -2.53 19.20
N LYS A 766 -23.70 -3.19 19.26
CA LYS A 766 -22.40 -2.54 19.07
C LYS A 766 -22.17 -2.07 17.65
N VAL A 767 -22.61 -2.81 16.64
CA VAL A 767 -22.57 -2.38 15.22
C VAL A 767 -23.46 -1.15 15.03
N LYS A 768 -24.65 -1.15 15.65
CA LYS A 768 -25.56 0.01 15.69
C LYS A 768 -24.95 1.22 16.41
N ILE A 769 -24.22 1.02 17.52
CA ILE A 769 -23.53 2.08 18.28
C ILE A 769 -22.26 2.59 17.56
N LYS A 770 -21.48 1.72 16.91
CA LYS A 770 -20.27 2.12 16.17
C LYS A 770 -20.61 2.98 14.96
N ASN A 771 -21.76 2.75 14.33
CA ASN A 771 -22.31 3.63 13.31
C ASN A 771 -22.67 5.04 13.84
N SER A 772 -22.45 5.34 15.13
CA SER A 772 -22.71 6.65 15.77
C SER A 772 -21.50 7.31 16.48
N GLN A 773 -20.27 6.76 16.45
CA GLN A 773 -19.06 7.44 16.99
C GLN A 773 -17.80 7.23 16.11
N ALA A 774 -16.94 8.26 16.02
CA ALA A 774 -15.74 8.29 15.18
C ALA A 774 -14.63 7.32 15.66
N ALA A 775 -13.87 6.79 14.70
CA ALA A 775 -12.92 5.68 14.85
C ALA A 775 -11.69 6.01 15.72
N ASP A 776 -11.33 5.08 16.61
CA ASP A 776 -10.05 5.07 17.35
C ASP A 776 -8.86 4.66 16.45
N ASP A 777 -7.68 5.22 16.76
CA ASP A 777 -6.40 4.96 16.09
C ASP A 777 -5.98 3.48 16.21
N VAL A 778 -6.19 2.69 15.15
CA VAL A 778 -5.66 1.31 15.04
C VAL A 778 -4.23 1.36 14.51
N ILE A 779 -3.28 0.80 15.26
CA ILE A 779 -1.87 0.66 14.83
C ILE A 779 -1.69 -0.67 14.11
N ASP A 780 -1.64 -0.62 12.78
CA ASP A 780 -1.48 -1.81 11.96
C ASP A 780 -0.02 -2.33 11.96
N ILE A 781 0.15 -3.64 11.79
CA ILE A 781 1.46 -4.27 11.57
C ILE A 781 1.82 -4.20 10.09
N ILE A 782 2.98 -3.62 9.81
CA ILE A 782 3.55 -3.44 8.46
C ILE A 782 4.82 -4.27 8.30
N ARG A 783 5.12 -4.65 7.06
CA ARG A 783 6.39 -5.32 6.74
C ARG A 783 7.54 -4.36 6.72
N VAL A 784 8.70 -4.85 7.13
CA VAL A 784 9.92 -4.07 7.27
C VAL A 784 10.99 -4.63 6.33
N SER A 785 11.37 -3.89 5.29
CA SER A 785 12.32 -4.33 4.26
C SER A 785 13.78 -3.91 4.46
N ASP A 786 14.07 -2.96 5.35
CA ASP A 786 15.35 -2.21 5.32
C ASP A 786 16.08 -2.11 6.68
N ILE A 787 15.84 -3.04 7.61
CA ILE A 787 16.50 -3.04 8.92
C ILE A 787 17.58 -4.13 8.99
N GLU A 788 18.85 -3.70 9.08
CA GLU A 788 19.98 -4.63 9.23
C GLU A 788 20.05 -5.27 10.62
N THR A 789 19.73 -4.51 11.67
CA THR A 789 19.77 -4.97 13.07
C THR A 789 18.57 -4.43 13.84
N TYR A 790 17.98 -5.25 14.71
CA TYR A 790 16.80 -4.88 15.49
C TYR A 790 16.89 -5.40 16.93
N GLU A 791 16.11 -4.79 17.81
CA GLU A 791 16.08 -5.13 19.23
C GLU A 791 15.31 -6.45 19.48
N LEU A 792 15.61 -7.09 20.61
CA LEU A 792 14.86 -8.23 21.13
C LEU A 792 13.52 -7.75 21.71
N ASN A 793 12.48 -8.56 21.56
CA ASN A 793 11.22 -8.35 22.28
C ASN A 793 11.34 -8.78 23.76
N SER A 794 10.24 -8.63 24.52
CA SER A 794 10.18 -8.89 25.97
C SER A 794 10.74 -10.26 26.37
N LEU A 795 10.13 -11.35 25.86
CA LEU A 795 10.54 -12.70 26.23
C LEU A 795 11.95 -13.02 25.71
N GLN A 796 12.29 -12.59 24.49
CA GLN A 796 13.64 -12.77 23.95
C GLN A 796 14.71 -12.17 24.87
N LYS A 797 14.48 -11.00 25.49
CA LYS A 797 15.42 -10.41 26.46
C LYS A 797 15.60 -11.28 27.70
N ILE A 798 14.52 -11.82 28.26
CA ILE A 798 14.57 -12.71 29.44
C ILE A 798 15.35 -13.97 29.11
N VAL A 799 15.03 -14.59 27.96
CA VAL A 799 15.73 -15.79 27.47
C VAL A 799 17.22 -15.51 27.29
N TYR A 800 17.56 -14.40 26.61
CA TYR A 800 18.94 -14.00 26.37
C TYR A 800 19.72 -13.89 27.69
N TYR A 801 19.19 -13.12 28.65
CA TYR A 801 19.86 -12.90 29.93
C TYR A 801 19.90 -14.14 30.84
N SER A 802 18.86 -14.96 30.82
CA SER A 802 18.82 -16.23 31.56
C SER A 802 19.88 -17.20 31.04
N CYS A 803 19.99 -17.33 29.71
CA CYS A 803 20.95 -18.21 29.06
C CYS A 803 22.41 -17.82 29.31
N ILE A 804 22.73 -16.52 29.39
CA ILE A 804 24.10 -16.08 29.71
C ILE A 804 24.43 -16.22 31.20
N GLU A 805 23.43 -16.16 32.10
CA GLU A 805 23.64 -16.30 33.55
C GLU A 805 23.82 -17.77 33.94
N ASP A 806 23.01 -18.67 33.37
CA ASP A 806 23.03 -20.10 33.67
C ASP A 806 23.09 -20.95 32.39
N ILE A 807 24.32 -21.24 31.97
CA ILE A 807 24.65 -22.01 30.76
C ILE A 807 24.27 -23.50 30.93
N GLU A 808 24.13 -23.99 32.17
CA GLU A 808 23.74 -25.38 32.45
C GLU A 808 22.21 -25.58 32.36
N ASN A 809 21.43 -24.50 32.41
CA ASN A 809 19.99 -24.57 32.27
C ASN A 809 19.55 -24.74 30.81
N SER A 810 19.18 -25.97 30.44
CA SER A 810 18.75 -26.32 29.09
C SER A 810 17.26 -26.10 28.81
N GLU A 811 16.54 -25.39 29.69
CA GLU A 811 15.08 -25.29 29.57
C GLU A 811 14.62 -24.47 28.37
N TRP A 812 15.47 -23.56 27.89
CA TRP A 812 15.18 -22.75 26.71
C TRP A 812 15.32 -23.50 25.38
N ASN A 813 15.52 -24.82 25.41
CA ASN A 813 15.51 -25.68 24.23
C ASN A 813 14.10 -26.26 24.00
N LEU A 814 13.42 -25.87 22.92
CA LEU A 814 12.16 -26.49 22.49
C LEU A 814 12.47 -27.76 21.69
N CYS A 815 12.50 -28.90 22.37
CA CYS A 815 12.87 -30.17 21.74
C CYS A 815 11.67 -31.04 21.39
N MET A 816 11.79 -31.77 20.28
CA MET A 816 10.89 -32.82 19.84
C MET A 816 11.69 -33.99 19.28
N ALA A 817 11.25 -35.21 19.57
CA ALA A 817 11.83 -36.43 19.01
C ALA A 817 10.73 -37.34 18.46
N ILE A 818 10.94 -37.82 17.23
CA ILE A 818 10.04 -38.74 16.54
C ILE A 818 10.84 -39.97 16.14
N GLY A 819 10.39 -41.13 16.60
CA GLY A 819 10.85 -42.42 16.11
C GLY A 819 10.22 -42.71 14.75
N ILE A 820 11.05 -43.19 13.82
CA ILE A 820 10.69 -43.45 12.43
C ILE A 820 10.99 -44.91 12.13
N LYS A 821 10.00 -45.61 11.58
CA LYS A 821 10.12 -46.97 11.07
C LYS A 821 9.85 -46.99 9.55
N GLY A 822 10.82 -47.51 8.82
CA GLY A 822 10.98 -47.42 7.38
C GLY A 822 12.19 -46.58 6.96
N LYS A 823 12.64 -46.75 5.72
CA LYS A 823 13.76 -45.99 5.14
C LYS A 823 13.43 -44.49 4.96
N LEU A 824 14.08 -43.64 5.76
CA LEU A 824 13.99 -42.18 5.70
C LEU A 824 14.74 -41.60 4.48
N ASP A 825 14.08 -40.72 3.72
CA ASP A 825 14.70 -40.00 2.60
C ASP A 825 15.36 -38.71 3.09
N MET A 826 16.68 -38.78 3.29
CA MET A 826 17.46 -37.64 3.79
C MET A 826 17.55 -36.49 2.80
N GLU A 827 17.43 -36.73 1.48
CA GLU A 827 17.48 -35.66 0.49
C GLU A 827 16.18 -34.85 0.56
N LYS A 828 15.03 -35.51 0.64
CA LYS A 828 13.74 -34.85 0.85
C LYS A 828 13.69 -34.11 2.17
N LEU A 829 14.21 -34.70 3.24
CA LEU A 829 14.22 -34.07 4.56
C LEU A 829 15.09 -32.79 4.57
N ASN A 830 16.29 -32.82 3.99
CA ASN A 830 17.14 -31.63 3.87
C ASN A 830 16.47 -30.56 2.98
N LYS A 831 15.86 -30.93 1.85
CA LYS A 831 15.13 -29.97 0.99
C LYS A 831 13.94 -29.33 1.70
N ALA A 832 13.16 -30.13 2.45
CA ALA A 832 12.02 -29.64 3.21
C ALA A 832 12.48 -28.65 4.30
N LEU A 833 13.53 -28.99 5.04
CA LEU A 833 14.10 -28.10 6.05
C LEU A 833 14.64 -26.80 5.45
N ALA A 834 15.37 -26.87 4.33
CA ALA A 834 15.88 -25.70 3.63
C ALA A 834 14.77 -24.73 3.20
N LYS A 835 13.61 -25.25 2.76
CA LYS A 835 12.44 -24.41 2.43
C LYS A 835 11.90 -23.68 3.65
N ILE A 836 11.77 -24.35 4.79
CA ILE A 836 11.29 -23.74 6.05
C ILE A 836 12.25 -22.64 6.50
N ILE A 837 13.55 -22.92 6.49
CA ILE A 837 14.60 -21.96 6.89
C ILE A 837 14.61 -20.73 5.96
N ASN A 838 14.44 -20.95 4.66
CA ASN A 838 14.39 -19.85 3.70
C ASN A 838 13.13 -19.00 3.85
N LYS A 839 11.97 -19.63 4.14
CA LYS A 839 10.67 -18.96 4.29
C LYS A 839 10.55 -18.13 5.57
N HIS A 840 11.15 -18.60 6.66
CA HIS A 840 11.02 -17.99 7.98
C HIS A 840 12.37 -17.49 8.50
N SER A 841 12.52 -16.16 8.53
CA SER A 841 13.76 -15.47 8.93
C SER A 841 14.30 -15.81 10.32
N CYS A 842 13.45 -16.22 11.27
CA CYS A 842 13.85 -16.61 12.62
C CYS A 842 14.86 -17.77 12.63
N PHE A 843 14.75 -18.72 11.70
CA PHE A 843 15.68 -19.86 11.58
C PHE A 843 17.02 -19.52 10.89
N ARG A 844 17.23 -18.24 10.56
CA ARG A 844 18.49 -17.70 10.05
C ARG A 844 18.86 -16.40 10.76
N THR A 845 18.34 -16.22 11.98
CA THR A 845 18.63 -15.07 12.84
C THR A 845 19.74 -15.41 13.83
N VAL A 846 20.67 -14.46 14.01
CA VAL A 846 21.76 -14.54 15.01
C VAL A 846 21.64 -13.40 16.03
N PHE A 847 22.12 -13.64 17.24
CA PHE A 847 22.03 -12.70 18.37
C PHE A 847 23.43 -12.25 18.78
N PHE A 848 23.54 -10.99 19.19
CA PHE A 848 24.81 -10.40 19.62
C PHE A 848 24.55 -9.21 20.53
N GLU A 849 25.59 -8.71 21.17
CA GLU A 849 25.53 -7.51 22.01
C GLU A 849 26.19 -6.35 21.26
N GLU A 850 25.49 -5.22 21.15
CA GLU A 850 26.04 -3.96 20.64
C GLU A 850 25.76 -2.87 21.67
N ASP A 851 26.80 -2.17 22.14
CA ASP A 851 26.70 -1.15 23.19
C ASP A 851 26.01 -1.62 24.49
N LYS A 852 26.22 -2.88 24.89
CA LYS A 852 25.57 -3.52 26.04
C LYS A 852 24.06 -3.74 25.90
N ILE A 853 23.55 -3.66 24.67
CA ILE A 853 22.15 -3.94 24.35
C ILE A 853 22.12 -5.19 23.46
N PRO A 854 21.37 -6.23 23.85
CA PRO A 854 21.20 -7.39 22.98
C PRO A 854 20.42 -6.99 21.73
N LYS A 855 20.95 -7.36 20.58
CA LYS A 855 20.38 -7.16 19.25
C LYS A 855 20.38 -8.46 18.46
N GLN A 856 19.66 -8.46 17.35
CA GLN A 856 19.58 -9.58 16.43
C GLN A 856 19.62 -9.10 14.98
N ARG A 857 20.07 -9.97 14.08
CA ARG A 857 20.09 -9.74 12.62
C ARG A 857 19.76 -11.01 11.86
N VAL A 858 19.11 -10.85 10.71
CA VAL A 858 18.80 -11.94 9.78
C VAL A 858 19.96 -12.13 8.81
N LEU A 859 20.43 -13.37 8.67
CA LEU A 859 21.44 -13.73 7.66
C LEU A 859 20.76 -13.86 6.29
N LYS A 860 21.31 -13.18 5.27
CA LYS A 860 20.77 -13.19 3.90
C LYS A 860 20.91 -14.57 3.26
N ASP A 861 22.12 -15.12 3.33
CA ASP A 861 22.47 -16.46 2.83
C ASP A 861 22.82 -17.35 4.03
N TYR A 862 22.00 -18.37 4.28
CA TYR A 862 22.23 -19.34 5.35
C TYR A 862 21.86 -20.74 4.88
N GLU A 863 22.87 -21.60 4.75
CA GLU A 863 22.67 -23.01 4.43
C GLU A 863 22.74 -23.83 5.71
N TYR A 864 21.78 -24.73 5.87
CA TYR A 864 21.72 -25.64 6.99
C TYR A 864 21.70 -27.08 6.48
N THR A 865 22.45 -27.95 7.15
CA THR A 865 22.47 -29.38 6.86
C THR A 865 22.16 -30.16 8.13
N ILE A 866 21.26 -31.13 8.00
CA ILE A 866 20.88 -32.01 9.10
C ILE A 866 22.08 -32.85 9.53
N LYS A 867 22.35 -32.92 10.83
CA LYS A 867 23.42 -33.76 11.36
C LYS A 867 22.98 -35.21 11.41
N GLU A 868 23.73 -36.09 10.77
CA GLU A 868 23.45 -37.53 10.78
C GLU A 868 24.36 -38.27 11.77
N HIS A 869 23.77 -39.20 12.51
CA HIS A 869 24.45 -40.04 13.48
C HIS A 869 24.17 -41.50 13.17
N PHE A 870 25.19 -42.23 12.72
CA PHE A 870 25.09 -43.65 12.43
C PHE A 870 25.57 -44.44 13.65
N ILE A 871 24.64 -44.86 14.50
CA ILE A 871 24.93 -45.62 15.74
C ILE A 871 24.50 -47.06 15.52
N ARG A 872 25.37 -47.82 14.85
CA ARG A 872 25.11 -49.21 14.45
C ARG A 872 25.93 -50.17 15.31
N ASP A 873 25.24 -51.12 15.92
CA ASP A 873 25.79 -52.24 16.67
C ASP A 873 25.15 -53.55 16.16
N GLU A 874 25.74 -54.71 16.42
CA GLU A 874 25.16 -56.01 16.07
C GLU A 874 23.79 -56.22 16.76
N ASN A 875 23.55 -55.55 17.88
CA ASN A 875 22.29 -55.53 18.59
C ASN A 875 21.52 -54.20 18.39
N ASN A 876 20.46 -54.23 17.58
CA ASN A 876 19.59 -53.06 17.33
C ASN A 876 19.02 -52.42 18.61
N ALA A 877 18.80 -53.19 19.68
CA ALA A 877 18.33 -52.64 20.95
C ALA A 877 19.41 -51.75 21.61
N LEU A 878 20.67 -52.15 21.52
CA LEU A 878 21.80 -51.36 22.04
C LEU A 878 22.00 -50.09 21.20
N SER A 879 21.88 -50.19 19.87
CA SER A 879 21.88 -49.03 18.97
C SER A 879 20.80 -48.01 19.32
N TYR A 880 19.59 -48.47 19.62
CA TYR A 880 18.48 -47.62 20.03
C TYR A 880 18.76 -46.93 21.37
N GLU A 881 19.23 -47.66 22.37
CA GLU A 881 19.59 -47.09 23.68
C GLU A 881 20.71 -46.05 23.58
N LEU A 882 21.76 -46.32 22.81
CA LEU A 882 22.86 -45.37 22.59
C LEU A 882 22.41 -44.12 21.85
N SER A 883 21.50 -44.28 20.87
CA SER A 883 20.90 -43.15 20.14
C SER A 883 20.07 -42.27 21.06
N ARG A 884 19.19 -42.87 21.87
CA ARG A 884 18.42 -42.15 22.89
C ARG A 884 19.33 -41.44 23.88
N LYS A 885 20.35 -42.12 24.40
CA LYS A 885 21.30 -41.53 25.35
C LYS A 885 21.93 -40.26 24.79
N LYS A 886 22.43 -40.32 23.55
CA LYS A 886 23.04 -39.16 22.89
C LYS A 886 22.03 -38.04 22.62
N MET A 887 20.83 -38.38 22.17
CA MET A 887 19.73 -37.41 21.99
C MET A 887 19.38 -36.70 23.32
N HIS A 888 19.28 -37.44 24.43
CA HIS A 888 19.05 -36.85 25.75
C HIS A 888 20.21 -35.96 26.21
N GLU A 889 21.45 -36.32 25.89
CA GLU A 889 22.62 -35.47 26.14
C GLU A 889 22.53 -34.15 25.35
N GLU A 890 22.17 -34.18 24.07
CA GLU A 890 22.01 -32.95 23.27
C GLU A 890 20.81 -32.10 23.71
N ALA A 891 19.69 -32.71 24.10
CA ALA A 891 18.51 -32.00 24.59
C ALA A 891 18.75 -31.18 25.86
N ASN A 892 19.77 -31.56 26.63
CA ASN A 892 20.17 -30.94 27.88
C ASN A 892 21.46 -30.10 27.77
N LYS A 893 21.93 -29.81 26.55
CA LYS A 893 22.99 -28.82 26.30
C LYS A 893 22.39 -27.54 25.77
N GLN A 894 22.87 -26.39 26.25
CA GLN A 894 22.50 -25.11 25.66
C GLN A 894 22.95 -25.06 24.19
N ILE A 895 22.03 -24.71 23.29
CA ILE A 895 22.38 -24.46 21.89
C ILE A 895 23.11 -23.11 21.81
N PRO A 896 24.27 -23.02 21.11
CA PRO A 896 24.89 -21.73 20.84
C PRO A 896 23.93 -20.78 20.10
N PHE A 897 23.69 -19.61 20.68
CA PHE A 897 22.79 -18.59 20.13
C PHE A 897 23.45 -17.22 19.92
N ILE A 898 24.61 -16.99 20.54
CA ILE A 898 25.43 -15.80 20.31
C ILE A 898 26.26 -16.04 19.06
N GLU A 899 26.13 -15.14 18.09
CA GLU A 899 26.79 -15.19 16.77
C GLU A 899 26.56 -16.49 15.99
N ALA A 900 25.57 -17.28 16.41
CA ALA A 900 25.20 -18.56 15.81
C ALA A 900 23.67 -18.68 15.74
N VAL A 901 23.18 -19.36 14.71
CA VAL A 901 21.75 -19.63 14.54
C VAL A 901 21.36 -20.77 15.48
N PRO A 902 20.41 -20.57 16.41
CA PRO A 902 20.16 -21.53 17.47
C PRO A 902 19.12 -22.58 17.08
N LEU A 903 19.43 -23.36 16.04
CA LEU A 903 18.64 -24.47 15.50
C LEU A 903 19.49 -25.75 15.39
N ALA A 904 19.01 -26.85 15.96
CA ALA A 904 19.62 -28.17 15.82
C ALA A 904 18.60 -29.19 15.30
N VAL A 905 18.87 -29.79 14.14
CA VAL A 905 18.10 -30.90 13.56
C VAL A 905 19.06 -32.05 13.31
N GLU A 906 18.77 -33.19 13.93
CA GLU A 906 19.63 -34.37 13.91
C GLU A 906 18.84 -35.63 13.59
N VAL A 907 19.47 -36.58 12.90
CA VAL A 907 18.89 -37.90 12.62
C VAL A 907 19.83 -38.97 13.16
N TYR A 908 19.30 -39.79 14.07
CA TYR A 908 19.99 -40.93 14.65
C TYR A 908 19.56 -42.20 13.93
N HIS A 909 20.42 -42.71 13.04
CA HIS A 909 20.20 -43.94 12.29
C HIS A 909 20.60 -45.15 13.13
N ILE A 910 19.60 -45.92 13.55
CA ILE A 910 19.74 -47.15 14.37
C ILE A 910 19.98 -48.35 13.44
N SER A 911 19.23 -48.41 12.34
CA SER A 911 19.38 -49.39 11.25
C SER A 911 18.96 -48.73 9.93
N ASP A 912 18.97 -49.48 8.81
CA ASP A 912 18.49 -48.94 7.52
C ASP A 912 16.97 -48.66 7.51
N GLU A 913 16.22 -49.25 8.45
CA GLU A 913 14.75 -49.15 8.55
C GLU A 913 14.28 -48.50 9.85
N HIS A 914 15.19 -48.00 10.71
CA HIS A 914 14.81 -47.36 11.97
C HIS A 914 15.73 -46.17 12.25
N SER A 915 15.11 -45.01 12.46
CA SER A 915 15.82 -43.78 12.81
C SER A 915 15.03 -42.96 13.84
N ILE A 916 15.70 -42.05 14.53
CA ILE A 916 15.06 -41.03 15.37
C ILE A 916 15.36 -39.66 14.76
N LEU A 917 14.32 -38.89 14.41
CA LEU A 917 14.43 -37.49 14.04
C LEU A 917 14.30 -36.64 15.31
N TYR A 918 15.35 -35.89 15.59
CA TYR A 918 15.44 -34.98 16.72
C TYR A 918 15.51 -33.53 16.23
N ILE A 919 14.61 -32.69 16.73
CA ILE A 919 14.51 -31.27 16.38
C ILE A 919 14.60 -30.47 17.69
N ASN A 920 15.46 -29.47 17.71
CA ASN A 920 15.64 -28.55 18.82
C ASN A 920 15.71 -27.11 18.31
N ILE A 921 14.67 -26.34 18.61
CA ILE A 921 14.55 -24.93 18.29
C ILE A 921 14.78 -24.16 19.60
N HIS A 922 15.77 -23.27 19.67
CA HIS A 922 15.94 -22.47 20.88
C HIS A 922 14.77 -21.48 21.02
N HIS A 923 14.28 -21.29 22.24
CA HIS A 923 13.12 -20.45 22.58
C HIS A 923 13.31 -18.96 22.21
N ILE A 924 14.53 -18.53 21.84
CA ILE A 924 14.82 -17.16 21.40
C ILE A 924 14.43 -16.92 19.94
N ILE A 925 14.28 -18.00 19.15
CA ILE A 925 13.82 -17.98 17.74
C ILE A 925 12.48 -18.71 17.53
N GLY A 926 11.87 -19.24 18.58
CA GLY A 926 10.63 -19.99 18.46
C GLY A 926 9.85 -20.08 19.77
N ASP A 927 8.57 -20.37 19.64
CA ASP A 927 7.62 -20.63 20.72
C ASP A 927 6.78 -21.88 20.40
N GLY A 928 5.81 -22.23 21.26
CA GLY A 928 4.95 -23.39 21.05
C GLY A 928 4.21 -23.38 19.70
N SER A 929 3.76 -22.20 19.24
CA SER A 929 3.11 -22.05 17.93
C SER A 929 4.08 -22.26 16.77
N THR A 930 5.34 -21.81 16.92
CA THR A 930 6.40 -22.06 15.93
C THR A 930 6.65 -23.55 15.74
N LEU A 931 6.64 -24.35 16.81
CA LEU A 931 6.79 -25.81 16.71
C LEU A 931 5.65 -26.45 15.91
N ALA A 932 4.40 -26.01 16.13
CA ALA A 932 3.24 -26.51 15.38
C ALA A 932 3.31 -26.16 13.88
N ILE A 933 3.68 -24.92 13.54
CA ILE A 933 3.87 -24.48 12.16
C ILE A 933 5.01 -25.26 11.50
N PHE A 934 6.13 -25.40 12.20
CA PHE A 934 7.29 -26.15 11.72
C PHE A 934 6.94 -27.60 11.40
N ILE A 935 6.19 -28.29 12.27
CA ILE A 935 5.74 -29.68 12.04
C ILE A 935 4.84 -29.77 10.82
N LYS A 936 3.86 -28.86 10.70
CA LYS A 936 2.92 -28.82 9.57
C LYS A 936 3.66 -28.62 8.25
N GLU A 937 4.57 -27.66 8.19
CA GLU A 937 5.33 -27.34 6.98
C GLU A 937 6.36 -28.42 6.65
N LEU A 938 7.01 -29.02 7.66
CA LEU A 938 7.92 -30.15 7.45
C LEU A 938 7.19 -31.35 6.85
N SER A 939 6.00 -31.65 7.38
CA SER A 939 5.09 -32.66 6.83
C SER A 939 4.76 -32.35 5.37
N GLN A 940 4.31 -31.13 5.07
CA GLN A 940 3.93 -30.73 3.72
C GLN A 940 5.09 -30.83 2.72
N TYR A 941 6.22 -30.18 3.03
CA TYR A 941 7.36 -30.10 2.10
C TYR A 941 8.11 -31.42 1.92
N TYR A 942 8.01 -32.36 2.86
CA TYR A 942 8.54 -33.70 2.69
C TYR A 942 7.66 -34.55 1.76
N ASN A 943 6.33 -34.36 1.80
CA ASN A 943 5.35 -35.15 1.06
C ASN A 943 5.10 -34.66 -0.38
N GLU A 944 5.23 -33.36 -0.63
CA GLU A 944 4.88 -32.73 -1.90
C GLU A 944 6.09 -32.07 -2.59
N GLU A 945 6.19 -32.22 -3.92
CA GLU A 945 7.12 -31.42 -4.74
C GLU A 945 6.53 -30.03 -5.00
N VAL A 946 6.69 -29.13 -4.04
CA VAL A 946 6.28 -27.72 -4.16
C VAL A 946 7.50 -26.85 -4.49
N ASP A 947 7.42 -25.98 -5.50
CA ASP A 947 8.52 -25.06 -5.84
C ASP A 947 8.83 -24.06 -4.70
N ILE A 948 10.05 -23.52 -4.70
CA ILE A 948 10.50 -22.51 -3.73
C ILE A 948 9.70 -21.22 -3.98
N ILE A 949 8.76 -20.91 -3.09
CA ILE A 949 8.03 -19.64 -3.11
C ILE A 949 9.00 -18.54 -2.66
N GLU A 950 9.13 -17.47 -3.46
CA GLU A 950 9.95 -16.31 -3.11
C GLU A 950 9.49 -15.62 -1.81
N ASN A 951 10.47 -15.11 -1.07
CA ASN A 951 10.44 -14.73 0.36
C ASN A 951 9.46 -13.59 0.74
N ASP A 952 8.92 -12.85 -0.22
CA ASP A 952 8.27 -11.56 0.02
C ASP A 952 6.76 -11.64 0.25
N SER A 953 6.23 -12.79 0.70
CA SER A 953 4.78 -13.00 0.91
C SER A 953 4.36 -13.34 2.34
N VAL A 954 5.28 -13.54 3.30
CA VAL A 954 4.95 -13.89 4.70
C VAL A 954 5.53 -12.87 5.69
N PHE A 955 4.75 -12.47 6.70
CA PHE A 955 5.24 -11.63 7.81
C PHE A 955 6.29 -12.37 8.64
N GLN A 956 7.23 -11.62 9.21
CA GLN A 956 8.43 -12.14 9.86
C GLN A 956 8.51 -11.69 11.32
N GLN A 957 9.33 -12.36 12.14
CA GLN A 957 9.54 -12.00 13.54
C GLN A 957 10.02 -10.54 13.71
N VAL A 958 10.79 -10.02 12.74
CA VAL A 958 11.23 -8.62 12.73
C VAL A 958 10.05 -7.63 12.63
N ASP A 959 9.04 -7.95 11.82
CA ASP A 959 7.84 -7.12 11.66
C ASP A 959 7.08 -7.02 12.99
N TYR A 960 6.95 -8.15 13.69
CA TYR A 960 6.34 -8.21 15.03
C TYR A 960 7.13 -7.38 16.04
N ASN A 961 8.47 -7.52 16.08
CA ASN A 961 9.30 -6.78 17.04
C ASN A 961 9.21 -5.26 16.83
N VAL A 962 9.21 -4.80 15.57
CA VAL A 962 9.05 -3.38 15.23
C VAL A 962 7.66 -2.88 15.60
N TRP A 963 6.61 -3.63 15.26
CA TRP A 963 5.24 -3.28 15.64
C TRP A 963 5.06 -3.22 17.17
N LYS A 964 5.56 -4.20 17.92
CA LYS A 964 5.44 -4.27 19.38
C LYS A 964 6.10 -3.06 20.05
N LYS A 965 7.25 -2.63 19.53
CA LYS A 965 7.93 -1.41 19.98
C LYS A 965 7.09 -0.16 19.70
N SER A 966 6.51 -0.04 18.50
CA SER A 966 5.62 1.07 18.15
C SER A 966 4.34 1.09 19.00
N PHE A 967 3.71 -0.06 19.21
CA PHE A 967 2.53 -0.21 20.07
C PHE A 967 2.80 0.25 21.49
N THR A 968 3.92 -0.17 22.08
CA THR A 968 4.31 0.19 23.46
C THR A 968 4.40 1.71 23.66
N ASN A 969 4.84 2.44 22.64
CA ASN A 969 5.00 3.90 22.68
C ASN A 969 3.73 4.68 22.31
N SER A 970 2.67 3.99 21.90
CA SER A 970 1.41 4.60 21.49
C SER A 970 0.52 4.97 22.68
N LYS A 971 -0.52 5.78 22.43
CA LYS A 971 -1.56 6.10 23.42
C LYS A 971 -2.19 4.84 24.02
N LYS A 972 -2.58 3.87 23.19
CA LYS A 972 -3.17 2.59 23.63
C LYS A 972 -2.18 1.76 24.45
N GLY A 973 -0.90 1.78 24.09
CA GLY A 973 0.16 1.18 24.90
C GLY A 973 0.29 1.81 26.29
N GLN A 974 0.22 3.14 26.37
CA GLN A 974 0.26 3.85 27.65
C GLN A 974 -1.01 3.63 28.50
N GLU A 975 -2.17 3.43 27.87
CA GLU A 975 -3.42 3.06 28.56
C GLU A 975 -3.30 1.67 29.20
N GLN A 976 -2.74 0.69 28.49
CA GLN A 976 -2.48 -0.64 29.05
C GLN A 976 -1.45 -0.60 30.19
N LEU A 977 -0.41 0.23 30.06
CA LEU A 977 0.54 0.46 31.16
C LEU A 977 -0.17 0.97 32.42
N ALA A 978 -1.03 1.99 32.29
CA ALA A 978 -1.74 2.56 33.42
C ALA A 978 -2.63 1.53 34.13
N PHE A 979 -3.31 0.65 33.37
CA PHE A 979 -4.06 -0.48 33.92
C PHE A 979 -3.16 -1.40 34.77
N TRP A 980 -1.97 -1.76 34.26
CA TRP A 980 -1.07 -2.65 34.96
C TRP A 980 -0.45 -2.00 36.21
N GLU A 981 -0.08 -0.71 36.15
CA GLU A 981 0.43 0.03 37.30
C GLU A 981 -0.59 0.10 38.45
N GLU A 982 -1.87 0.28 38.13
CA GLU A 982 -2.95 0.27 39.11
C GLU A 982 -3.18 -1.14 39.68
N THR A 983 -3.31 -2.13 38.81
CA THR A 983 -3.62 -3.53 39.15
C THR A 983 -2.54 -4.19 40.00
N LEU A 984 -1.27 -3.93 39.68
CA LEU A 984 -0.12 -4.57 40.32
C LEU A 984 0.44 -3.72 41.47
N LYS A 985 -0.25 -2.62 41.82
CA LYS A 985 0.13 -1.78 42.93
C LYS A 985 0.21 -2.58 44.23
N GLY A 986 1.36 -2.49 44.89
CA GLY A 986 1.62 -3.17 46.16
C GLY A 986 1.73 -4.70 46.07
N MET A 987 1.84 -5.26 44.86
CA MET A 987 2.10 -6.69 44.67
C MET A 987 3.46 -7.06 45.30
N PRO A 988 3.58 -8.23 45.96
CA PRO A 988 4.86 -8.72 46.43
C PRO A 988 5.80 -9.00 45.25
N SER A 989 7.11 -8.79 45.44
CA SER A 989 8.12 -9.07 44.40
C SER A 989 8.45 -10.56 44.26
N ILE A 990 8.20 -11.36 45.30
CA ILE A 990 8.51 -12.79 45.33
C ILE A 990 7.50 -13.53 46.22
N ILE A 991 7.18 -14.78 45.87
CA ILE A 991 6.38 -15.66 46.72
C ILE A 991 7.23 -16.89 47.01
N LEU A 992 7.97 -16.81 48.11
CA LEU A 992 8.83 -17.91 48.53
C LEU A 992 7.98 -19.08 49.03
N LEU A 993 8.03 -20.19 48.30
CA LEU A 993 7.63 -21.50 48.79
C LEU A 993 8.88 -22.21 49.32
N GLU A 994 8.88 -22.50 50.62
CA GLU A 994 10.00 -23.24 51.22
C GLU A 994 10.01 -24.66 50.66
N GLY A 995 11.15 -25.04 50.08
CA GLY A 995 11.39 -26.39 49.61
C GLY A 995 11.68 -27.36 50.76
N ASP A 996 11.53 -28.65 50.51
CA ASP A 996 11.83 -29.71 51.48
C ASP A 996 13.31 -30.17 51.44
N ARG A 997 14.11 -29.59 50.54
CA ARG A 997 15.53 -29.92 50.38
C ARG A 997 16.43 -28.83 50.97
N ALA A 998 17.44 -29.28 51.72
CA ALA A 998 18.51 -28.42 52.21
C ALA A 998 19.62 -28.21 51.15
N HIS A 999 19.94 -29.26 50.38
CA HIS A 999 20.98 -29.28 49.35
C HIS A 999 20.56 -30.18 48.17
N ARG A 1000 21.11 -29.89 46.98
CA ARG A 1000 20.88 -30.64 45.74
C ARG A 1000 21.45 -32.07 45.84
N GLU A 1001 20.60 -33.09 45.74
CA GLU A 1001 21.01 -34.51 45.74
C GLU A 1001 21.34 -35.03 44.35
N GLU A 1002 20.69 -34.49 43.31
CA GLU A 1002 20.80 -34.95 41.93
C GLU A 1002 21.67 -34.03 41.08
N ALA A 1003 22.31 -34.58 40.05
CA ALA A 1003 23.20 -33.81 39.18
C ALA A 1003 22.46 -32.83 38.24
N TRP A 1004 21.14 -32.81 38.19
CA TRP A 1004 20.33 -31.98 37.27
C TRP A 1004 19.38 -31.01 37.99
N LEU A 1005 19.05 -29.91 37.31
CA LEU A 1005 18.35 -28.76 37.89
C LEU A 1005 16.82 -28.94 37.91
N GLY A 1006 16.25 -29.55 36.88
CA GLY A 1006 14.82 -29.75 36.71
C GLY A 1006 14.40 -31.20 36.60
N ASP A 1007 13.22 -31.52 37.11
CA ASP A 1007 12.56 -32.81 36.91
C ASP A 1007 11.06 -32.56 36.64
N THR A 1008 10.36 -33.60 36.21
CA THR A 1008 9.00 -33.48 35.67
C THR A 1008 8.08 -34.60 36.18
N ILE A 1009 6.84 -34.24 36.49
CA ILE A 1009 5.76 -35.20 36.79
C ILE A 1009 4.65 -35.03 35.76
N LEU A 1010 4.38 -36.12 35.03
CA LEU A 1010 3.23 -36.23 34.14
C LEU A 1010 2.04 -36.76 34.93
N PHE A 1011 0.87 -36.17 34.72
CA PHE A 1011 -0.36 -36.65 35.33
C PHE A 1011 -1.55 -36.55 34.37
N THR A 1012 -2.58 -37.32 34.68
CA THR A 1012 -3.87 -37.29 33.98
C THR A 1012 -4.95 -37.18 35.04
N LEU A 1013 -5.87 -36.24 34.87
CA LEU A 1013 -7.02 -36.12 35.76
C LEU A 1013 -7.95 -37.30 35.53
N GLU A 1014 -8.55 -37.80 36.62
CA GLU A 1014 -9.59 -38.82 36.50
C GLU A 1014 -10.75 -38.28 35.65
N ASP A 1015 -11.28 -39.10 34.75
CA ASP A 1015 -12.40 -38.76 33.85
C ASP A 1015 -13.61 -38.21 34.62
N THR A 1016 -13.88 -38.77 35.82
CA THR A 1016 -14.93 -38.29 36.73
C THR A 1016 -14.70 -36.85 37.21
N LEU A 1017 -13.47 -36.53 37.62
CA LEU A 1017 -13.13 -35.18 38.07
C LEU A 1017 -13.12 -34.20 36.90
N TYR A 1018 -12.56 -34.57 35.76
CA TYR A 1018 -12.56 -33.73 34.56
C TYR A 1018 -14.00 -33.39 34.13
N LYS A 1019 -14.91 -34.37 34.11
CA LYS A 1019 -16.34 -34.15 33.84
C LYS A 1019 -17.00 -33.22 34.86
N GLN A 1020 -16.67 -33.35 36.14
CA GLN A 1020 -17.19 -32.44 37.18
C GLN A 1020 -16.68 -31.01 37.02
N LEU A 1021 -15.41 -30.84 36.64
CA LEU A 1021 -14.84 -29.51 36.36
C LEU A 1021 -15.44 -28.90 35.10
N LEU A 1022 -15.69 -29.70 34.06
CA LEU A 1022 -16.45 -29.28 32.88
C LEU A 1022 -17.89 -28.87 33.26
N GLU A 1023 -18.56 -29.65 34.08
CA GLU A 1023 -19.91 -29.34 34.54
C GLU A 1023 -19.94 -28.05 35.37
N LEU A 1024 -18.99 -27.84 36.29
CA LEU A 1024 -18.84 -26.60 37.04
C LEU A 1024 -18.55 -25.41 36.12
N SER A 1025 -17.63 -25.60 35.16
CA SER A 1025 -17.30 -24.61 34.13
C SER A 1025 -18.54 -24.15 33.38
N LYS A 1026 -19.41 -25.09 32.99
CA LYS A 1026 -20.69 -24.82 32.31
C LYS A 1026 -21.72 -24.16 33.23
N GLN A 1027 -21.96 -24.72 34.43
CA GLN A 1027 -22.97 -24.23 35.38
C GLN A 1027 -22.69 -22.81 35.87
N GLU A 1028 -21.43 -22.54 36.21
CA GLU A 1028 -20.98 -21.27 36.80
C GLU A 1028 -20.42 -20.32 35.75
N LYS A 1029 -20.47 -20.74 34.48
CA LYS A 1029 -20.06 -19.96 33.33
C LYS A 1029 -18.56 -19.66 33.23
N PHE A 1030 -17.69 -20.18 34.11
CA PHE A 1030 -16.23 -19.94 34.13
C PHE A 1030 -15.42 -20.83 33.18
N SER A 1031 -14.27 -20.36 32.68
CA SER A 1031 -13.38 -21.23 31.89
C SER A 1031 -12.63 -22.25 32.77
N LEU A 1032 -12.29 -23.40 32.19
CA LEU A 1032 -11.42 -24.39 32.84
C LEU A 1032 -10.07 -23.79 33.26
N PHE A 1033 -9.56 -22.82 32.51
CA PHE A 1033 -8.35 -22.08 32.87
C PHE A 1033 -8.54 -21.28 34.18
N SER A 1034 -9.66 -20.58 34.37
CA SER A 1034 -9.96 -19.85 35.61
C SER A 1034 -10.03 -20.79 36.82
N ILE A 1035 -10.65 -21.96 36.67
CA ILE A 1035 -10.77 -22.97 37.72
C ILE A 1035 -9.39 -23.53 38.09
N THR A 1036 -8.62 -23.93 37.09
CA THR A 1036 -7.29 -24.52 37.28
C THR A 1036 -6.27 -23.52 37.83
N LEU A 1037 -6.35 -22.25 37.42
CA LEU A 1037 -5.55 -21.16 37.96
C LEU A 1037 -5.91 -20.86 39.42
N LEU A 1038 -7.20 -20.75 39.74
CA LEU A 1038 -7.63 -20.52 41.12
C LEU A 1038 -7.19 -21.67 42.02
N ALA A 1039 -7.34 -22.92 41.57
CA ALA A 1039 -6.85 -24.08 42.32
C ALA A 1039 -5.34 -23.98 42.61
N TYR A 1040 -4.57 -23.49 41.65
CA TYR A 1040 -3.13 -23.31 41.81
C TYR A 1040 -2.82 -22.18 42.81
N HIS A 1041 -3.53 -21.06 42.73
CA HIS A 1041 -3.40 -19.95 43.68
C HIS A 1041 -3.84 -20.32 45.10
N ILE A 1042 -4.89 -21.13 45.27
CA ILE A 1042 -5.31 -21.66 46.58
C ILE A 1042 -4.20 -22.54 47.15
N LEU A 1043 -3.58 -23.38 46.33
CA LEU A 1043 -2.50 -24.24 46.77
C LEU A 1043 -1.25 -23.44 47.18
N ILE A 1044 -0.90 -22.41 46.40
CA ILE A 1044 0.19 -21.48 46.76
C ILE A 1044 -0.14 -20.78 48.09
N TYR A 1045 -1.37 -20.30 48.27
CA TYR A 1045 -1.81 -19.74 49.55
C TYR A 1045 -1.69 -20.76 50.69
N LYS A 1046 -2.17 -22.00 50.50
CA LYS A 1046 -2.12 -23.06 51.50
C LYS A 1046 -0.69 -23.34 51.95
N ARG A 1047 0.27 -23.33 51.02
CA ARG A 1047 1.68 -23.66 51.30
C ARG A 1047 2.50 -22.48 51.83
N THR A 1048 2.13 -21.24 51.50
CA THR A 1048 2.90 -20.03 51.85
C THR A 1048 2.24 -19.17 52.93
N ASN A 1049 0.95 -19.39 53.19
CA ASN A 1049 0.07 -18.59 54.03
C ASN A 1049 0.01 -17.09 53.62
N LYS A 1050 0.32 -16.78 52.34
CA LYS A 1050 0.26 -15.42 51.78
C LYS A 1050 -1.09 -15.19 51.10
N LYS A 1051 -1.89 -14.26 51.61
CA LYS A 1051 -3.20 -13.94 51.03
C LYS A 1051 -3.12 -13.26 49.66
N ASP A 1052 -2.01 -12.61 49.36
CA ASP A 1052 -1.75 -11.96 48.07
C ASP A 1052 -0.78 -12.85 47.29
N VAL A 1053 -1.31 -13.59 46.31
CA VAL A 1053 -0.54 -14.53 45.50
C VAL A 1053 -0.58 -14.11 44.04
N PHE A 1054 0.44 -14.51 43.28
CA PHE A 1054 0.44 -14.35 41.84
C PHE A 1054 1.23 -15.47 41.16
N THR A 1055 0.92 -15.70 39.90
CA THR A 1055 1.67 -16.57 38.98
C THR A 1055 1.91 -15.81 37.68
N THR A 1056 2.92 -16.19 36.91
CA THR A 1056 3.01 -15.74 35.53
C THR A 1056 2.35 -16.75 34.60
N VAL A 1057 1.75 -16.25 33.53
CA VAL A 1057 1.08 -17.06 32.52
C VAL A 1057 1.64 -16.70 31.16
N ALA A 1058 1.99 -17.72 30.37
CA ALA A 1058 2.45 -17.54 29.00
C ALA A 1058 1.29 -17.29 28.04
N THR A 1059 1.41 -16.26 27.20
CA THR A 1059 0.47 -15.95 26.12
C THR A 1059 1.17 -16.10 24.76
N ALA A 1060 0.45 -16.54 23.73
CA ALA A 1060 1.03 -16.73 22.39
C ALA A 1060 1.22 -15.43 21.60
N ASN A 1061 0.52 -14.34 21.95
CA ASN A 1061 0.54 -13.03 21.28
C ASN A 1061 0.35 -13.07 19.74
N ARG A 1062 -0.56 -13.94 19.28
CA ARG A 1062 -0.91 -14.11 17.86
C ARG A 1062 -2.37 -13.74 17.56
N ARG A 1063 -2.93 -12.79 18.31
CA ARG A 1063 -4.30 -12.25 18.16
C ARG A 1063 -4.47 -11.28 16.99
N ILE A 1064 -3.55 -11.31 16.03
CA ILE A 1064 -3.67 -10.54 14.80
C ILE A 1064 -3.51 -11.60 13.72
N LYS A 1065 -4.47 -11.73 12.80
CA LYS A 1065 -4.46 -12.73 11.74
C LYS A 1065 -3.16 -12.78 10.97
N LYS A 1066 -2.56 -11.61 10.73
CA LYS A 1066 -1.23 -11.44 10.11
C LYS A 1066 -0.08 -12.13 10.88
N LEU A 1067 -0.22 -12.35 12.18
CA LEU A 1067 0.74 -13.00 13.09
C LEU A 1067 0.55 -14.53 13.22
N THR A 1068 -0.60 -15.07 12.81
CA THR A 1068 -0.93 -16.50 13.00
C THR A 1068 0.08 -17.44 12.32
N GLY A 1069 0.55 -17.08 11.11
CA GLY A 1069 1.48 -17.88 10.30
C GLY A 1069 2.97 -17.59 10.47
N ILE A 1070 3.36 -16.74 11.44
CA ILE A 1070 4.77 -16.32 11.61
C ILE A 1070 5.55 -17.36 12.42
N CYS A 1071 6.71 -17.84 12.00
CA CYS A 1071 7.62 -18.53 12.93
C CYS A 1071 8.46 -17.52 13.71
N GLY A 1072 8.59 -17.70 15.03
CA GLY A 1072 9.37 -16.82 15.90
C GLY A 1072 9.00 -16.89 17.37
N CYS A 1073 9.81 -16.30 18.26
CA CYS A 1073 9.48 -16.11 19.67
C CYS A 1073 8.54 -14.90 19.82
N LEU A 1074 7.24 -15.11 19.62
CA LEU A 1074 6.21 -14.06 19.76
C LEU A 1074 5.54 -14.10 21.14
N ALA A 1075 5.60 -15.25 21.81
CA ALA A 1075 5.06 -15.40 23.15
C ALA A 1075 5.60 -14.35 24.14
N ASP A 1076 4.74 -13.94 25.08
CA ASP A 1076 5.12 -13.08 26.20
C ASP A 1076 4.41 -13.56 27.47
N LEU A 1077 4.58 -12.82 28.55
CA LEU A 1077 4.10 -13.22 29.87
C LEU A 1077 3.13 -12.18 30.43
N ILE A 1078 2.13 -12.63 31.18
CA ILE A 1078 1.26 -11.75 31.97
C ILE A 1078 1.21 -12.22 33.41
N ILE A 1079 0.96 -11.29 34.33
CA ILE A 1079 0.87 -11.60 35.76
C ILE A 1079 -0.58 -11.87 36.10
N MET A 1080 -0.83 -13.04 36.70
CA MET A 1080 -2.12 -13.39 37.27
C MET A 1080 -2.07 -13.25 38.80
N ARG A 1081 -2.68 -12.20 39.36
CA ARG A 1081 -2.72 -11.93 40.81
C ARG A 1081 -4.08 -12.29 41.42
N THR A 1082 -4.08 -12.91 42.59
CA THR A 1082 -5.27 -13.17 43.42
C THR A 1082 -5.04 -12.72 44.86
N ILE A 1083 -5.96 -11.90 45.38
CA ILE A 1083 -5.96 -11.45 46.76
C ILE A 1083 -7.12 -12.13 47.52
N PHE A 1084 -6.78 -13.10 48.37
CA PHE A 1084 -7.75 -13.84 49.17
C PHE A 1084 -8.31 -13.01 50.32
N LYS A 1085 -9.63 -13.02 50.46
CA LYS A 1085 -10.39 -12.36 51.53
C LYS A 1085 -11.05 -13.41 52.42
N ASP A 1086 -11.08 -13.17 53.74
CA ASP A 1086 -11.52 -14.17 54.72
C ASP A 1086 -12.98 -14.63 54.58
N ASN A 1087 -13.84 -13.76 54.06
CA ASN A 1087 -15.28 -13.99 53.99
C ASN A 1087 -15.78 -14.39 52.59
N ASN A 1088 -14.88 -14.53 51.62
CA ASN A 1088 -15.29 -14.88 50.26
C ASN A 1088 -15.50 -16.38 50.13
N THR A 1089 -16.52 -16.80 49.38
CA THR A 1089 -16.67 -18.20 48.98
C THR A 1089 -15.71 -18.56 47.84
N ILE A 1090 -15.57 -19.85 47.54
CA ILE A 1090 -14.84 -20.30 46.35
C ILE A 1090 -15.45 -19.70 45.10
N ARG A 1091 -16.78 -19.77 44.94
CA ARG A 1091 -17.51 -19.23 43.80
C ARG A 1091 -17.27 -17.73 43.64
N GLU A 1092 -17.36 -16.94 44.71
CA GLU A 1092 -17.09 -15.50 44.66
C GLU A 1092 -15.64 -15.20 44.26
N THR A 1093 -14.68 -15.98 44.76
CA THR A 1093 -13.26 -15.80 44.42
C THR A 1093 -12.97 -16.22 42.98
N LEU A 1094 -13.62 -17.28 42.51
CA LEU A 1094 -13.54 -17.75 41.13
C LEU A 1094 -14.11 -16.71 40.16
N LYS A 1095 -15.23 -16.08 40.53
CA LYS A 1095 -15.77 -14.93 39.79
C LYS A 1095 -14.76 -13.79 39.69
N ASN A 1096 -14.22 -13.35 40.81
CA ASN A 1096 -13.21 -12.28 40.81
C ASN A 1096 -11.96 -12.66 39.98
N THR A 1097 -11.57 -13.94 39.99
CA THR A 1097 -10.44 -14.46 39.22
C THR A 1097 -10.74 -14.45 37.73
N ALA A 1098 -11.94 -14.87 37.31
CA ALA A 1098 -12.38 -14.83 35.93
C ALA A 1098 -12.46 -13.39 35.40
N ASP A 1099 -13.12 -12.48 36.13
CA ASP A 1099 -13.21 -11.05 35.79
C ASP A 1099 -11.82 -10.42 35.63
N TYR A 1100 -10.87 -10.87 36.44
CA TYR A 1100 -9.49 -10.38 36.39
C TYR A 1100 -8.71 -10.93 35.21
N ILE A 1101 -8.82 -12.24 34.94
CA ILE A 1101 -8.18 -12.90 33.77
C ILE A 1101 -8.57 -12.16 32.49
N ASN A 1102 -9.84 -11.82 32.32
CA ASN A 1102 -10.34 -11.15 31.13
C ASN A 1102 -9.72 -9.76 30.94
N LYS A 1103 -9.68 -8.95 32.01
CA LYS A 1103 -9.03 -7.63 31.99
C LYS A 1103 -7.54 -7.71 31.75
N ALA A 1104 -6.86 -8.68 32.37
CA ALA A 1104 -5.44 -8.94 32.14
C ALA A 1104 -5.18 -9.29 30.67
N LEU A 1105 -6.04 -10.10 30.07
CA LEU A 1105 -5.96 -10.50 28.67
C LEU A 1105 -6.28 -9.35 27.71
N ASP A 1106 -7.22 -8.44 28.02
CA ASP A 1106 -7.48 -7.24 27.22
C ASP A 1106 -6.28 -6.26 27.19
N ASN A 1107 -5.42 -6.35 28.20
CA ASN A 1107 -4.23 -5.49 28.37
C ASN A 1107 -2.90 -6.24 28.16
N GLN A 1108 -2.92 -7.43 27.56
CA GLN A 1108 -1.71 -8.27 27.41
C GLN A 1108 -0.66 -7.72 26.43
N GLU A 1109 -1.00 -6.69 25.64
CA GLU A 1109 -0.12 -6.23 24.56
C GLU A 1109 1.05 -5.38 25.07
N TYR A 1110 1.00 -4.91 26.32
CA TYR A 1110 2.12 -4.21 26.95
C TYR A 1110 3.24 -5.20 27.33
N PRO A 1111 4.51 -4.96 26.95
CA PRO A 1111 5.59 -5.95 27.14
C PRO A 1111 5.92 -6.23 28.61
N TYR A 1112 5.96 -7.50 29.01
CA TYR A 1112 6.20 -7.94 30.40
C TYR A 1112 7.52 -7.41 30.98
N TYR A 1113 8.62 -7.55 30.23
CA TYR A 1113 9.94 -7.09 30.65
C TYR A 1113 9.91 -5.59 31.00
N ASN A 1114 9.27 -4.79 30.14
CA ASN A 1114 9.16 -3.34 30.35
C ASN A 1114 8.30 -3.03 31.57
N LEU A 1115 7.20 -3.77 31.77
CA LEU A 1115 6.30 -3.62 32.92
C LEU A 1115 7.03 -3.87 34.24
N ILE A 1116 7.79 -4.97 34.36
CA ILE A 1116 8.52 -5.28 35.60
C ILE A 1116 9.62 -4.26 35.88
N CYS A 1117 10.41 -3.90 34.86
CA CYS A 1117 11.42 -2.84 34.99
C CYS A 1117 10.79 -1.52 35.49
N LYS A 1118 9.57 -1.20 35.03
CA LYS A 1118 8.83 -0.02 35.48
C LYS A 1118 8.36 -0.15 36.94
N LEU A 1119 7.72 -1.26 37.30
CA LEU A 1119 7.19 -1.50 38.66
C LEU A 1119 8.29 -1.46 39.73
N GLU A 1120 9.50 -1.90 39.39
CA GLU A 1120 10.66 -1.87 40.28
C GLU A 1120 11.49 -0.57 40.19
N ASN A 1121 11.07 0.40 39.36
CA ASN A 1121 11.80 1.64 39.09
C ASN A 1121 13.26 1.41 38.65
N ASN A 1122 13.49 0.40 37.82
CA ASN A 1122 14.81 0.07 37.31
C ASN A 1122 14.76 -0.29 35.82
N GLU A 1123 14.84 0.74 34.97
CA GLU A 1123 14.79 0.60 33.51
C GLU A 1123 15.97 -0.19 32.91
N ASN A 1124 17.07 -0.34 33.66
CA ASN A 1124 18.26 -1.12 33.27
C ASN A 1124 18.33 -2.48 33.97
N LYS A 1125 17.26 -2.92 34.62
CA LYS A 1125 17.25 -4.22 35.29
C LYS A 1125 17.49 -5.32 34.27
N ILE A 1126 18.44 -6.19 34.56
CA ILE A 1126 18.63 -7.46 33.84
C ILE A 1126 17.74 -8.48 34.54
N MET A 1127 16.76 -9.02 33.82
CA MET A 1127 15.87 -10.07 34.31
C MET A 1127 16.28 -11.41 33.73
N THR A 1128 16.61 -12.35 34.61
CA THR A 1128 17.04 -13.71 34.24
C THR A 1128 16.03 -14.77 34.64
N LYS A 1129 14.98 -14.37 35.37
CA LYS A 1129 13.91 -15.23 35.88
C LYS A 1129 12.55 -14.57 35.64
N ILE A 1130 11.55 -15.41 35.39
CA ILE A 1130 10.16 -14.98 35.18
C ILE A 1130 9.48 -14.73 36.54
N SER A 1131 9.20 -15.81 37.27
CA SER A 1131 8.64 -15.81 38.64
C SER A 1131 8.85 -17.19 39.28
N ASP A 1132 8.53 -17.33 40.56
CA ASP A 1132 8.62 -18.64 41.24
C ASP A 1132 7.63 -19.67 40.67
N PHE A 1133 6.47 -19.18 40.24
CA PHE A 1133 5.39 -20.01 39.71
C PHE A 1133 5.03 -19.57 38.29
N LEU A 1134 5.09 -20.51 37.36
CA LEU A 1134 4.65 -20.35 35.97
C LEU A 1134 3.46 -21.28 35.72
N MET A 1135 2.49 -20.81 34.94
CA MET A 1135 1.41 -21.66 34.43
C MET A 1135 1.32 -21.53 32.91
N VAL A 1136 1.16 -22.67 32.24
CA VAL A 1136 0.98 -22.76 30.78
C VAL A 1136 -0.27 -23.58 30.50
N PHE A 1137 -1.25 -22.98 29.85
CA PHE A 1137 -2.47 -23.69 29.43
C PHE A 1137 -2.43 -23.88 27.92
N GLN A 1138 -2.28 -25.12 27.45
CA GLN A 1138 -2.15 -25.44 26.02
C GLN A 1138 -3.43 -26.10 25.52
N ASN A 1139 -4.02 -25.56 24.45
CA ASN A 1139 -5.23 -26.11 23.85
C ASN A 1139 -5.12 -26.33 22.34
N TYR A 1140 -3.98 -26.86 21.90
CA TYR A 1140 -3.72 -27.12 20.47
C TYR A 1140 -4.20 -28.52 20.08
N LYS A 1141 -4.99 -28.62 19.00
CA LYS A 1141 -5.15 -29.86 18.24
C LYS A 1141 -3.80 -30.19 17.59
N SER A 1142 -3.11 -31.22 18.07
CA SER A 1142 -1.83 -31.64 17.51
C SER A 1142 -2.01 -32.05 16.04
N SER A 1143 -1.30 -31.39 15.13
CA SER A 1143 -1.18 -31.85 13.74
C SER A 1143 -0.17 -33.00 13.70
N ASP A 1144 -0.59 -34.17 13.24
CA ASP A 1144 0.32 -35.31 13.11
C ASP A 1144 1.36 -35.03 12.01
N LEU A 1145 2.65 -35.13 12.37
CA LEU A 1145 3.73 -35.16 11.40
C LEU A 1145 3.51 -36.36 10.47
N LYS A 1146 3.68 -36.19 9.15
CA LYS A 1146 3.68 -37.28 8.17
C LYS A 1146 4.92 -37.18 7.30
N LEU A 1147 5.69 -38.26 7.22
CA LEU A 1147 6.89 -38.34 6.39
C LEU A 1147 6.70 -39.45 5.35
N GLY A 1148 5.93 -39.18 4.30
CA GLY A 1148 5.51 -40.15 3.29
C GLY A 1148 4.61 -41.21 3.89
N ASN A 1149 4.88 -42.47 3.55
CA ASN A 1149 4.19 -43.64 4.10
C ASN A 1149 4.95 -44.27 5.29
N LEU A 1150 5.84 -43.52 5.95
CA LEU A 1150 6.63 -44.01 7.09
C LEU A 1150 5.77 -44.12 8.35
N GLU A 1151 6.05 -45.12 9.17
CA GLU A 1151 5.40 -45.32 10.47
C GLU A 1151 6.14 -44.46 11.52
N LEU A 1152 5.41 -43.58 12.20
CA LEU A 1152 5.95 -42.62 13.15
C LEU A 1152 5.44 -42.93 14.56
N TYR A 1153 6.30 -42.82 15.56
CA TYR A 1153 5.94 -42.94 16.97
C TYR A 1153 6.63 -41.87 17.80
N LYS A 1154 5.98 -41.46 18.90
CA LYS A 1154 6.53 -40.43 19.78
C LYS A 1154 7.70 -40.99 20.58
N GLU A 1155 8.80 -40.26 20.60
CA GLU A 1155 9.97 -40.57 21.41
C GLU A 1155 10.05 -39.59 22.59
N ASN A 1156 10.31 -40.09 23.79
CA ASN A 1156 10.36 -39.26 24.99
C ASN A 1156 11.70 -38.54 25.11
N ILE A 1157 11.68 -37.32 25.62
CA ILE A 1157 12.88 -36.52 25.90
C ILE A 1157 12.89 -36.16 27.37
N ASP A 1158 13.88 -36.66 28.09
CA ASP A 1158 14.13 -36.27 29.47
C ASP A 1158 14.80 -34.89 29.49
N LYS A 1159 14.05 -33.88 29.96
CA LYS A 1159 14.52 -32.50 30.15
C LYS A 1159 15.00 -32.30 31.59
N LYS A 1160 16.08 -31.53 31.73
CA LYS A 1160 16.79 -31.31 33.00
C LYS A 1160 16.88 -29.84 33.42
N GLY A 1161 16.21 -28.94 32.69
CA GLY A 1161 16.16 -27.51 32.98
C GLY A 1161 14.86 -27.10 33.67
N VAL A 1162 14.77 -25.83 34.10
CA VAL A 1162 13.54 -25.22 34.62
C VAL A 1162 13.40 -23.75 34.22
N LYS A 1163 12.15 -23.28 34.01
CA LYS A 1163 11.80 -21.87 33.71
C LYS A 1163 11.45 -21.08 34.98
N ALA A 1164 10.88 -21.79 35.94
CA ALA A 1164 10.39 -21.30 37.22
C ALA A 1164 10.68 -22.36 38.29
N ASN A 1165 10.50 -22.00 39.55
CA ASN A 1165 10.69 -22.96 40.64
C ASN A 1165 9.64 -24.09 40.58
N ILE A 1166 8.40 -23.76 40.19
CA ILE A 1166 7.36 -24.72 39.82
C ILE A 1166 6.62 -24.20 38.58
N SER A 1167 6.60 -24.98 37.50
CA SER A 1167 5.79 -24.72 36.31
C SER A 1167 4.69 -25.75 36.19
N LEU A 1168 3.44 -25.30 36.09
CA LEU A 1168 2.28 -26.15 35.84
C LEU A 1168 1.82 -25.97 34.39
N CYS A 1169 1.97 -27.00 33.57
CA CYS A 1169 1.36 -27.07 32.25
C CYS A 1169 0.11 -27.95 32.29
N ILE A 1170 -1.00 -27.46 31.74
CA ILE A 1170 -2.25 -28.22 31.60
C ILE A 1170 -2.66 -28.20 30.13
N TYR A 1171 -3.11 -29.34 29.61
CA TYR A 1171 -3.58 -29.47 28.25
C TYR A 1171 -4.66 -30.55 28.11
N GLU A 1172 -5.51 -30.38 27.11
CA GLU A 1172 -6.57 -31.33 26.77
C GLU A 1172 -6.07 -32.34 25.72
N ALA A 1173 -6.39 -33.62 25.90
CA ALA A 1173 -5.96 -34.71 25.02
C ALA A 1173 -7.12 -35.68 24.77
N GLY A 1174 -7.95 -35.38 23.77
CA GLY A 1174 -9.20 -36.12 23.54
C GLY A 1174 -10.21 -35.80 24.64
N ASN A 1175 -10.72 -36.83 25.32
CA ASN A 1175 -11.67 -36.68 26.45
C ASN A 1175 -10.96 -36.67 27.82
N GLU A 1176 -9.65 -36.41 27.86
CA GLU A 1176 -8.85 -36.41 29.08
C GLU A 1176 -8.16 -35.06 29.25
N MET A 1177 -8.06 -34.57 30.49
CA MET A 1177 -7.17 -33.47 30.85
C MET A 1177 -5.87 -34.01 31.42
N LYS A 1178 -4.75 -33.58 30.84
CA LYS A 1178 -3.40 -33.98 31.23
C LYS A 1178 -2.64 -32.77 31.73
N GLY A 1179 -1.60 -33.04 32.50
CA GLY A 1179 -0.71 -31.98 32.95
C GLY A 1179 0.70 -32.45 33.16
N ILE A 1180 1.58 -31.46 33.17
CA ILE A 1180 3.02 -31.60 33.36
C ILE A 1180 3.38 -30.62 34.47
N LEU A 1181 3.97 -31.13 35.54
CA LEU A 1181 4.50 -30.33 36.62
C LEU A 1181 6.03 -30.38 36.54
N GLU A 1182 6.65 -29.30 36.13
CA GLU A 1182 8.10 -29.14 36.09
C GLU A 1182 8.53 -28.40 37.35
N PHE A 1183 9.65 -28.79 37.96
CA PHE A 1183 10.06 -28.22 39.23
C PHE A 1183 11.57 -28.17 39.39
N ASN A 1184 12.02 -27.19 40.16
CA ASN A 1184 13.42 -27.03 40.52
C ASN A 1184 13.81 -28.07 41.58
N ASN A 1185 14.57 -29.07 41.15
CA ASN A 1185 15.01 -30.21 41.93
C ASN A 1185 16.08 -29.84 42.99
N GLU A 1186 16.64 -28.63 42.93
CA GLU A 1186 17.48 -28.09 44.01
C GLU A 1186 16.66 -27.74 45.25
N LEU A 1187 15.41 -27.30 45.06
CA LEU A 1187 14.53 -26.83 46.12
C LEU A 1187 13.56 -27.93 46.57
N TYR A 1188 13.03 -28.69 45.62
CA TYR A 1188 11.94 -29.63 45.89
C TYR A 1188 12.33 -31.06 45.53
N SER A 1189 12.04 -32.00 46.44
CA SER A 1189 12.10 -33.42 46.12
C SER A 1189 10.91 -33.81 45.25
N LYS A 1190 11.10 -34.88 44.46
CA LYS A 1190 10.00 -35.48 43.70
C LYS A 1190 8.81 -35.86 44.60
N SER A 1191 9.08 -36.36 45.81
CA SER A 1191 8.03 -36.70 46.78
C SER A 1191 7.21 -35.48 47.22
N PHE A 1192 7.87 -34.35 47.47
CA PHE A 1192 7.19 -33.10 47.81
C PHE A 1192 6.30 -32.62 46.67
N ILE A 1193 6.79 -32.72 45.44
CA ILE A 1193 6.04 -32.28 44.25
C ILE A 1193 4.88 -33.23 43.93
N GLU A 1194 5.03 -34.54 44.16
CA GLU A 1194 3.90 -35.48 44.09
C GLU A 1194 2.84 -35.17 45.15
N GLU A 1195 3.24 -34.78 46.37
CA GLU A 1195 2.30 -34.32 47.39
C GLU A 1195 1.62 -33.01 46.99
N PHE A 1196 2.38 -32.06 46.45
CA PHE A 1196 1.88 -30.80 45.90
C PHE A 1196 0.84 -31.06 44.80
N LEU A 1197 1.12 -31.99 43.88
CA LEU A 1197 0.18 -32.41 42.83
C LEU A 1197 -1.06 -33.09 43.41
N ARG A 1198 -0.91 -33.99 44.39
CA ARG A 1198 -2.06 -34.63 45.06
C ARG A 1198 -2.95 -33.58 45.72
N ASP A 1199 -2.36 -32.58 46.37
CA ASP A 1199 -3.09 -31.46 46.95
C ASP A 1199 -3.76 -30.58 45.89
N TYR A 1200 -3.10 -30.33 44.76
CA TYR A 1200 -3.68 -29.59 43.63
C TYR A 1200 -4.95 -30.28 43.11
N ILE A 1201 -4.88 -31.60 42.90
CA ILE A 1201 -6.04 -32.41 42.47
C ILE A 1201 -7.15 -32.38 43.53
N LYS A 1202 -6.82 -32.48 44.83
CA LYS A 1202 -7.81 -32.35 45.91
C LYS A 1202 -8.48 -30.98 45.94
N VAL A 1203 -7.73 -29.90 45.70
CA VAL A 1203 -8.30 -28.56 45.60
C VAL A 1203 -9.25 -28.48 44.41
N LEU A 1204 -8.88 -29.02 43.25
CA LEU A 1204 -9.79 -29.12 42.09
C LEU A 1204 -11.07 -29.89 42.43
N GLU A 1205 -10.95 -31.05 43.08
CA GLU A 1205 -12.13 -31.82 43.55
C GLU A 1205 -13.00 -31.02 44.50
N HIS A 1206 -12.41 -30.26 45.41
CA HIS A 1206 -13.14 -29.48 46.39
C HIS A 1206 -13.86 -28.30 45.73
N ILE A 1207 -13.21 -27.59 44.81
CA ILE A 1207 -13.83 -26.55 43.98
C ILE A 1207 -15.03 -27.13 43.21
N ALA A 1208 -14.88 -28.32 42.62
CA ALA A 1208 -15.94 -29.00 41.88
C ALA A 1208 -17.13 -29.41 42.76
N LYS A 1209 -16.89 -29.89 43.99
CA LYS A 1209 -17.93 -30.45 44.87
C LYS A 1209 -18.61 -29.42 45.78
N LYS A 1210 -17.88 -28.38 46.21
CA LYS A 1210 -18.34 -27.43 47.25
C LYS A 1210 -17.99 -25.97 46.93
N PRO A 1211 -18.49 -25.40 45.81
CA PRO A 1211 -18.17 -24.02 45.42
C PRO A 1211 -18.66 -22.93 46.41
N GLU A 1212 -19.57 -23.27 47.32
CA GLU A 1212 -20.12 -22.34 48.33
C GLU A 1212 -19.30 -22.26 49.62
N ASP A 1213 -18.34 -23.17 49.83
CA ASP A 1213 -17.49 -23.13 51.01
C ASP A 1213 -16.64 -21.85 50.99
N LEU A 1214 -16.28 -21.34 52.19
CA LEU A 1214 -15.37 -20.20 52.30
C LEU A 1214 -14.00 -20.57 51.71
N ILE A 1215 -13.42 -19.69 50.90
CA ILE A 1215 -12.16 -19.95 50.17
C ILE A 1215 -11.00 -20.31 51.10
N LEU A 1216 -10.94 -19.67 52.27
CA LEU A 1216 -9.93 -19.96 53.29
C LEU A 1216 -10.26 -21.18 54.16
N GLN A 1217 -11.50 -21.66 54.13
CA GLN A 1217 -11.90 -22.94 54.70
C GLN A 1217 -11.53 -24.08 53.74
N ALA A 1218 -11.75 -23.92 52.43
CA ALA A 1218 -11.27 -24.83 51.39
C ALA A 1218 -9.75 -25.06 51.43
N ALA A 1219 -8.99 -23.99 51.73
CA ALA A 1219 -7.54 -24.07 51.92
C ALA A 1219 -7.11 -24.85 53.20
N LYS A 1220 -7.97 -24.89 54.23
CA LYS A 1220 -7.73 -25.56 55.53
C LYS A 1220 -8.32 -26.98 55.60
N GLU A 1221 -9.46 -27.24 54.97
CA GLU A 1221 -10.17 -28.54 54.99
C GLU A 1221 -9.45 -29.64 54.20
N GLY A 1222 -8.38 -29.31 53.47
CA GLY A 1222 -7.42 -30.30 52.96
C GLY A 1222 -6.78 -31.17 54.05
N GLU A 1223 -6.92 -30.82 55.34
CA GLU A 1223 -6.49 -31.65 56.49
C GLU A 1223 -7.51 -32.74 56.90
N TYR A 1224 -8.74 -32.79 56.36
CA TYR A 1224 -9.79 -33.73 56.81
C TYR A 1224 -10.26 -34.76 55.76
N LEU A 1225 -9.36 -35.23 54.89
CA LEU A 1225 -9.61 -36.39 54.01
C LEU A 1225 -8.49 -37.45 54.13
N LEU A 1226 -8.12 -37.78 55.37
CA LEU A 1226 -7.43 -39.02 55.74
C LEU A 1226 -8.35 -39.80 56.69
N ASN A 1227 -9.27 -40.56 56.10
CA ASN A 1227 -9.81 -41.80 56.64
C ASN A 1227 -10.35 -42.65 55.49
#